data_AF-A0A373FTV9-F1
#
_entry.id   AF-A0A373FTV9-F1
#
_cell.length_a   1.000
_cell.length_b   1.000
_cell.length_c   1.000
_cell.angle_alpha   90.00
_cell.angle_beta   90.00
_cell.angle_gamma   90.00
#
_symmetry.space_group_name_H-M   'P 1'
#
loop_
_entity.id
_entity.type
_entity.pdbx_description
1 polymer ?
#
loop_
_entity_poly.entity_id
_entity_poly.type
_entity_poly.pdbx_seq_one_letter_code
_entity_poly.pdbx_strand_id
1 'polypeptide(L)'
;MTPPDASNRVLFGAEQLQTTLDKAGYQVMMQQGDTTFSDPEIKTILLTEVNDTTLKKEGFHISTTGNLTRVSGRDGSGVIYGCRELIDRVNDSDGKLNFPEELKDGPEMVLRGACVGLQKMTYLPGHGVYEYPYTPESFPWFYDKEQWIKYLDMLVANRMNSLYLWNGHPFASLVKLEDYPFALEVDEETFKMNEEMFSFLTEEADKRGIFVIQMFYNIILSKPFAEHYGLKTQDRNRPITPLIADYTRKSIAAFIEKYPNVGLLVCLGEAMCTVEDDVEWFTKTIIPGVKDGLQALGRTDEPPLLLRAHDTDCKLVMDAALPLYKNLYTMHKYNGESLTTYEPRGPWSKIHTDLSSLGSIHISNVHILANLEPFRWGSPDFVQKAVTAMHNVHGANALHLYPQASYWDWPYTADKLPNNEREFQLDRDWIWYQTWGRYAWNCHRDRTDEMGYWDHQLGKFYGTSDENASNIRVAYEESGEIAPKLLRRFGITEGNRQTLLLGMFMSQLVNPYKYTIYPGFYESCGPEGEKLIEYVEKEWKKQPHVGEMPLDIVAQVIEHGDRAVAAIDKAAGSVSSNKDEFARLQNDMHCYREFAYAFNLKVKAAKLVLDYQWGKEIKNLEEAIPLMEQSLEHYRKLVELTDEHYLYANSMQTAQRRIPIGGDDGKNKTWKELLVYYEKELENFKANLALLKEKQNGNAVTETVEIAAWTPANVKLISNYPTVKVDEGTSLFVDVPGKIEAVAPELKGMKALRFNGNEQREKGTSITFETDAPVKLLVAYFKDDQKKYAKAPKLEIDASANDYGQAEPVLTNAVRINGMPLANVHAYSFPAGKHTLMLPKGYLQVLGFTAAETKVRNAGLAGDEETMDWLFY
;
A
#
# COMPACT_ATOMS: atom_id res chain seq x y z
N MET A 1 -4.97 -12.70 -42.30
CA MET A 1 -5.49 -14.07 -42.45
C MET A 1 -5.44 -14.78 -41.11
N THR A 2 -6.50 -15.49 -40.75
CA THR A 2 -6.56 -16.36 -39.57
C THR A 2 -7.07 -17.75 -39.98
N PRO A 3 -6.76 -18.83 -39.24
CA PRO A 3 -7.35 -20.14 -39.45
C PRO A 3 -8.89 -20.13 -39.29
N PRO A 4 -9.62 -21.08 -39.90
CA PRO A 4 -11.06 -21.23 -39.71
C PRO A 4 -11.48 -21.51 -38.25
N ASP A 5 -10.60 -22.13 -37.48
CA ASP A 5 -10.76 -22.50 -36.07
C ASP A 5 -10.03 -21.55 -35.11
N ALA A 6 -9.71 -20.33 -35.56
CA ALA A 6 -9.04 -19.32 -34.77
C ALA A 6 -9.79 -19.01 -33.46
N SER A 7 -9.08 -18.99 -32.34
CA SER A 7 -9.65 -18.63 -31.04
C SER A 7 -10.07 -17.15 -30.99
N ASN A 8 -10.94 -16.81 -30.04
CA ASN A 8 -11.36 -15.42 -29.79
C ASN A 8 -10.18 -14.47 -29.60
N ARG A 9 -9.07 -14.96 -29.04
CA ARG A 9 -7.83 -14.19 -28.84
C ARG A 9 -7.11 -13.89 -30.15
N VAL A 10 -7.05 -14.86 -31.06
CA VAL A 10 -6.49 -14.66 -32.40
C VAL A 10 -7.34 -13.66 -33.19
N LEU A 11 -8.67 -13.78 -33.12
CA LEU A 11 -9.58 -12.84 -33.77
C LEU A 11 -9.42 -11.42 -33.21
N PHE A 12 -9.37 -11.27 -31.88
CA PHE A 12 -9.11 -9.99 -31.24
C PHE A 12 -7.77 -9.37 -31.67
N GLY A 13 -6.69 -10.16 -31.68
CA GLY A 13 -5.38 -9.69 -32.17
C GLY A 13 -5.41 -9.24 -33.63
N ALA A 14 -6.22 -9.89 -34.46
CA ALA A 14 -6.41 -9.53 -35.86
C ALA A 14 -7.21 -8.22 -36.03
N GLU A 15 -8.28 -8.03 -35.25
CA GLU A 15 -9.08 -6.80 -35.22
C GLU A 15 -8.26 -5.58 -34.78
N GLN A 16 -7.39 -5.75 -33.77
CA GLN A 16 -6.47 -4.70 -33.30
C GLN A 16 -5.48 -4.29 -34.41
N LEU A 17 -4.94 -5.27 -35.12
CA LEU A 17 -4.02 -5.03 -36.23
C LEU A 17 -4.74 -4.34 -37.40
N GLN A 18 -5.94 -4.81 -37.76
CA GLN A 18 -6.79 -4.16 -38.77
C GLN A 18 -7.02 -2.69 -38.44
N THR A 19 -7.49 -2.41 -37.22
CA THR A 19 -7.76 -1.04 -36.76
C THR A 19 -6.54 -0.13 -36.88
N THR A 20 -5.35 -0.64 -36.53
CA THR A 20 -4.10 0.12 -36.62
C THR A 20 -3.68 0.36 -38.07
N LEU A 21 -3.77 -0.66 -38.91
CA LEU A 21 -3.41 -0.57 -40.32
C LEU A 21 -4.36 0.34 -41.12
N ASP A 22 -5.66 0.29 -40.83
CA ASP A 22 -6.65 1.20 -41.42
C ASP A 22 -6.34 2.66 -41.04
N LYS A 23 -5.99 2.92 -39.77
CA LYS A 23 -5.53 4.24 -39.31
C LYS A 23 -4.23 4.69 -39.98
N ALA A 24 -3.36 3.76 -40.34
CA ALA A 24 -2.12 4.02 -41.08
C ALA A 24 -2.36 4.19 -42.61
N GLY A 25 -3.60 4.10 -43.09
CA GLY A 25 -3.97 4.34 -44.48
C GLY A 25 -3.93 3.12 -45.40
N TYR A 26 -3.78 1.90 -44.86
CA TYR A 26 -3.90 0.67 -45.65
C TYR A 26 -5.36 0.27 -45.80
N GLN A 27 -5.68 -0.43 -46.89
CA GLN A 27 -6.94 -1.15 -47.03
C GLN A 27 -6.76 -2.58 -46.53
N VAL A 28 -7.39 -2.93 -45.42
CA VAL A 28 -7.25 -4.25 -44.82
C VAL A 28 -8.46 -5.13 -45.14
N MET A 29 -8.19 -6.34 -45.65
CA MET A 29 -9.21 -7.37 -45.81
C MET A 29 -8.94 -8.51 -44.83
N MET A 30 -9.91 -8.76 -43.95
CA MET A 30 -9.91 -9.91 -43.05
C MET A 30 -10.44 -11.15 -43.78
N GLN A 31 -9.67 -12.24 -43.73
CA GLN A 31 -10.05 -13.51 -44.35
C GLN A 31 -9.67 -14.68 -43.45
N GLN A 32 -10.58 -15.66 -43.37
CA GLN A 32 -10.35 -16.95 -42.76
C GLN A 32 -9.99 -18.00 -43.83
N GLY A 33 -8.98 -18.83 -43.55
CA GLY A 33 -8.54 -19.93 -44.42
C GLY A 33 -7.03 -19.96 -44.63
N ASP A 34 -6.59 -20.88 -45.49
CA ASP A 34 -5.17 -21.25 -45.64
C ASP A 34 -4.53 -20.76 -46.96
N THR A 35 -5.30 -20.12 -47.84
CA THR A 35 -4.86 -19.75 -49.18
C THR A 35 -4.23 -18.37 -49.20
N THR A 36 -2.90 -18.28 -49.30
CA THR A 36 -2.19 -17.00 -49.47
C THR A 36 -2.46 -16.39 -50.85
N PHE A 37 -2.58 -15.06 -50.93
CA PHE A 37 -2.70 -14.38 -52.21
C PHE A 37 -1.41 -14.47 -53.03
N SER A 38 -1.54 -14.76 -54.32
CA SER A 38 -0.42 -14.76 -55.28
C SER A 38 -0.14 -13.39 -55.90
N ASP A 39 -0.89 -12.36 -55.50
CA ASP A 39 -0.74 -11.00 -56.01
C ASP A 39 0.47 -10.31 -55.35
N PRO A 40 1.49 -9.88 -56.13
CA PRO A 40 2.67 -9.20 -55.59
C PRO A 40 2.38 -7.79 -55.03
N GLU A 41 1.19 -7.22 -55.24
CA GLU A 41 0.80 -5.95 -54.61
C GLU A 41 0.16 -6.15 -53.22
N ILE A 42 -0.24 -7.38 -52.88
CA ILE A 42 -0.90 -7.71 -51.62
C ILE A 42 0.12 -8.21 -50.59
N LYS A 43 0.26 -7.47 -49.48
CA LYS A 43 0.97 -7.95 -48.29
C LYS A 43 0.03 -8.77 -47.41
N THR A 44 0.46 -9.97 -47.05
CA THR A 44 -0.33 -10.91 -46.25
C THR A 44 0.28 -11.04 -44.87
N ILE A 45 -0.55 -10.85 -43.82
CA ILE A 45 -0.21 -11.16 -42.44
C ILE A 45 -1.00 -12.40 -42.02
N LEU A 46 -0.32 -13.48 -41.68
CA LEU A 46 -0.92 -14.74 -41.24
C LEU A 46 -0.73 -14.90 -39.72
N LEU A 47 -1.83 -15.02 -38.99
CA LEU A 47 -1.83 -15.15 -37.53
C LEU A 47 -2.22 -16.58 -37.16
N THR A 48 -1.37 -17.28 -36.40
CA THR A 48 -1.56 -18.71 -36.11
C THR A 48 -1.16 -19.04 -34.68
N GLU A 49 -1.94 -19.89 -34.02
CA GLU A 49 -1.50 -20.59 -32.82
C GLU A 49 -0.69 -21.82 -33.23
N VAL A 50 0.48 -22.01 -32.63
CA VAL A 50 1.35 -23.15 -32.86
C VAL A 50 1.64 -23.82 -31.53
N ASN A 51 1.47 -25.14 -31.44
CA ASN A 51 1.84 -25.89 -30.23
C ASN A 51 3.36 -26.16 -30.17
N ASP A 52 4.17 -25.14 -30.49
CA ASP A 52 5.62 -25.21 -30.48
C ASP A 52 6.15 -24.99 -29.06
N THR A 53 6.63 -26.06 -28.45
CA THR A 53 7.16 -26.04 -27.07
C THR A 53 8.51 -25.34 -26.95
N THR A 54 9.16 -24.97 -28.06
CA THR A 54 10.38 -24.14 -28.03
C THR A 54 10.07 -22.68 -27.71
N LEU A 55 8.83 -22.23 -27.91
CA LEU A 55 8.35 -20.93 -27.44
C LEU A 55 7.93 -21.02 -25.97
N LYS A 56 8.16 -19.95 -25.20
CA LYS A 56 7.57 -19.82 -23.84
C LYS A 56 6.06 -19.66 -23.94
N LYS A 57 5.31 -19.99 -22.88
CA LYS A 57 3.87 -19.66 -22.79
C LYS A 57 3.71 -18.16 -23.05
N GLU A 58 2.69 -17.77 -23.81
CA GLU A 58 2.50 -16.39 -24.31
C GLU A 58 3.62 -15.85 -25.22
N GLY A 59 4.60 -16.68 -25.61
CA GLY A 59 5.66 -16.32 -26.54
C GLY A 59 5.19 -16.39 -27.99
N PHE A 60 5.91 -15.69 -28.86
CA PHE A 60 5.61 -15.63 -30.29
C PHE A 60 6.86 -15.63 -31.17
N HIS A 61 6.65 -15.96 -32.43
CA HIS A 61 7.62 -15.90 -33.50
C HIS A 61 7.03 -15.13 -34.68
N ILE A 62 7.73 -14.08 -35.11
CA ILE A 62 7.42 -13.30 -36.32
C ILE A 62 8.47 -13.65 -37.38
N SER A 63 8.02 -13.95 -38.60
CA SER A 63 8.90 -14.11 -39.75
C SER A 63 8.33 -13.42 -40.98
N THR A 64 9.14 -12.65 -41.70
CA THR A 64 8.73 -11.99 -42.96
C THR A 64 9.55 -12.50 -44.13
N THR A 65 8.88 -13.01 -45.17
CA THR A 65 9.54 -13.42 -46.41
C THR A 65 8.77 -12.86 -47.60
N GLY A 66 9.38 -11.91 -48.31
CA GLY A 66 8.70 -11.16 -49.38
C GLY A 66 7.48 -10.42 -48.84
N ASN A 67 6.30 -10.73 -49.37
CA ASN A 67 5.04 -10.10 -48.97
C ASN A 67 4.29 -10.84 -47.86
N LEU A 68 4.85 -11.93 -47.31
CA LEU A 68 4.21 -12.72 -46.26
C LEU A 68 4.89 -12.50 -44.92
N THR A 69 4.17 -11.93 -43.95
CA THR A 69 4.54 -11.92 -42.54
C THR A 69 3.71 -12.98 -41.81
N ARG A 70 4.37 -13.91 -41.11
CA ARG A 70 3.73 -14.89 -40.24
C ARG A 70 3.94 -14.48 -38.79
N VAL A 71 2.87 -14.53 -38.01
CA VAL A 71 2.89 -14.42 -36.55
C VAL A 71 2.41 -15.75 -35.99
N SER A 72 3.31 -16.46 -35.31
CA SER A 72 3.04 -17.75 -34.70
C SER A 72 3.18 -17.62 -33.19
N GLY A 73 2.06 -17.67 -32.46
CA GLY A 73 2.05 -17.64 -31.00
C GLY A 73 1.97 -19.05 -30.43
N ARG A 74 2.62 -19.32 -29.28
CA ARG A 74 2.47 -20.61 -28.58
C ARG A 74 1.02 -20.90 -28.17
N ASP A 75 0.29 -19.85 -27.89
CA ASP A 75 -1.11 -19.82 -27.52
C ASP A 75 -1.73 -18.51 -28.05
N GLY A 76 -3.05 -18.36 -27.92
CA GLY A 76 -3.76 -17.16 -28.35
C GLY A 76 -3.21 -15.86 -27.76
N SER A 77 -2.69 -15.88 -26.52
CA SER A 77 -2.05 -14.69 -25.92
C SER A 77 -0.74 -14.35 -26.62
N GLY A 78 0.07 -15.36 -26.98
CA GLY A 78 1.25 -15.17 -27.83
C GLY A 78 0.92 -14.52 -29.18
N VAL A 79 -0.19 -14.91 -29.81
CA VAL A 79 -0.66 -14.26 -31.05
C VAL A 79 -1.03 -12.81 -30.82
N ILE A 80 -1.76 -12.49 -29.73
CA ILE A 80 -2.07 -11.10 -29.35
C ILE A 80 -0.77 -10.30 -29.21
N TYR A 81 0.23 -10.81 -28.50
CA TYR A 81 1.48 -10.10 -28.27
C TYR A 81 2.36 -9.96 -29.52
N GLY A 82 2.32 -10.96 -30.42
CA GLY A 82 2.93 -10.83 -31.75
C GLY A 82 2.24 -9.77 -32.60
N CYS A 83 0.90 -9.68 -32.56
CA CYS A 83 0.17 -8.57 -33.19
C CYS A 83 0.53 -7.22 -32.54
N ARG A 84 0.68 -7.16 -31.22
CA ARG A 84 1.13 -5.95 -30.51
C ARG A 84 2.51 -5.50 -30.97
N GLU A 85 3.46 -6.40 -31.11
CA GLU A 85 4.78 -6.09 -31.67
C GLU A 85 4.71 -5.50 -33.08
N LEU A 86 3.84 -6.01 -33.95
CA LEU A 86 3.61 -5.41 -35.27
C LEU A 86 2.97 -4.02 -35.17
N ILE A 87 1.98 -3.85 -34.30
CA ILE A 87 1.29 -2.57 -34.06
C ILE A 87 2.27 -1.51 -33.55
N ASP A 88 3.11 -1.85 -32.59
CA ASP A 88 4.11 -0.95 -32.01
C ASP A 88 5.08 -0.47 -33.11
N ARG A 89 5.56 -1.38 -33.98
CA ARG A 89 6.42 -1.03 -35.12
C ARG A 89 5.74 -0.11 -36.16
N VAL A 90 4.46 -0.34 -36.47
CA VAL A 90 3.69 0.53 -37.37
C VAL A 90 3.56 1.92 -36.76
N ASN A 91 3.24 1.98 -35.48
CA ASN A 91 3.05 3.22 -34.73
C ASN A 91 4.34 4.04 -34.56
N ASP A 92 5.49 3.38 -34.43
CA ASP A 92 6.80 4.02 -34.24
C ASP A 92 7.49 4.35 -35.58
N SER A 93 6.93 3.91 -36.71
CA SER A 93 7.49 4.16 -38.05
C SER A 93 6.57 5.01 -38.95
N ASP A 94 5.71 5.82 -38.35
CA ASP A 94 4.74 6.70 -39.03
C ASP A 94 3.87 5.93 -40.05
N GLY A 95 3.39 4.75 -39.65
CA GLY A 95 2.51 3.92 -40.48
C GLY A 95 3.22 3.02 -41.48
N LYS A 96 4.55 2.89 -41.44
CA LYS A 96 5.30 2.01 -42.37
C LYS A 96 5.27 0.55 -41.92
N LEU A 97 5.16 -0.37 -42.88
CA LEU A 97 5.21 -1.82 -42.61
C LEU A 97 6.66 -2.34 -42.54
N ASN A 98 7.41 -1.86 -41.55
CA ASN A 98 8.80 -2.26 -41.29
C ASN A 98 8.85 -3.48 -40.36
N PHE A 99 8.36 -4.60 -40.84
CA PHE A 99 8.32 -5.85 -40.07
C PHE A 99 9.67 -6.58 -40.11
N PRO A 100 10.07 -7.24 -39.00
CA PRO A 100 11.33 -7.95 -38.93
C PRO A 100 11.34 -9.17 -39.87
N GLU A 101 12.52 -9.51 -40.38
CA GLU A 101 12.74 -10.76 -41.12
C GLU A 101 12.50 -11.97 -40.21
N GLU A 102 13.06 -11.94 -38.99
CA GLU A 102 12.83 -12.93 -37.94
C GLU A 102 12.87 -12.25 -36.55
N LEU A 103 11.92 -12.59 -35.67
CA LEU A 103 11.90 -12.18 -34.27
C LEU A 103 11.20 -13.23 -33.42
N LYS A 104 11.84 -13.70 -32.34
CA LYS A 104 11.23 -14.56 -31.33
C LYS A 104 11.29 -13.84 -29.99
N ASP A 105 10.16 -13.81 -29.28
CA ASP A 105 10.08 -13.13 -27.98
C ASP A 105 9.04 -13.81 -27.08
N GLY A 106 9.10 -13.53 -25.78
CA GLY A 106 8.14 -14.02 -24.80
C GLY A 106 8.47 -13.53 -23.39
N PRO A 107 7.48 -13.49 -22.49
CA PRO A 107 7.63 -12.82 -21.20
C PRO A 107 8.60 -13.55 -20.25
N GLU A 108 9.26 -12.78 -19.39
CA GLU A 108 10.01 -13.26 -18.22
C GLU A 108 9.08 -13.53 -17.03
N MET A 109 8.25 -12.55 -16.66
CA MET A 109 7.24 -12.73 -15.62
C MET A 109 5.96 -13.33 -16.19
N VAL A 110 5.43 -14.38 -15.56
CA VAL A 110 4.32 -15.20 -16.08
C VAL A 110 2.93 -14.66 -15.76
N LEU A 111 2.81 -13.83 -14.73
CA LEU A 111 1.63 -13.00 -14.45
C LEU A 111 2.07 -11.55 -14.32
N ARG A 112 1.39 -10.66 -15.04
CA ARG A 112 1.71 -9.24 -15.16
C ARG A 112 0.40 -8.50 -15.12
N GLY A 113 0.11 -7.77 -14.05
CA GLY A 113 -1.22 -7.18 -13.91
C GLY A 113 -1.29 -6.02 -12.95
N ALA A 114 -2.42 -5.34 -13.00
CA ALA A 114 -2.74 -4.20 -12.17
C ALA A 114 -4.04 -4.40 -11.39
N CYS A 115 -4.23 -3.63 -10.33
CA CYS A 115 -5.45 -3.66 -9.54
C CYS A 115 -6.30 -2.40 -9.64
N VAL A 116 -7.61 -2.61 -9.46
CA VAL A 116 -8.59 -1.56 -9.23
C VAL A 116 -9.24 -1.81 -7.87
N GLY A 117 -9.29 -0.78 -7.03
CA GLY A 117 -9.98 -0.82 -5.74
C GLY A 117 -11.46 -0.49 -5.91
N LEU A 118 -12.36 -1.42 -5.58
CA LEU A 118 -13.74 -1.09 -5.25
C LEU A 118 -13.77 -0.66 -3.78
N GLN A 119 -13.13 0.47 -3.55
CA GLN A 119 -12.78 1.06 -2.26
C GLN A 119 -12.98 2.58 -2.31
N LYS A 120 -13.02 3.24 -1.15
CA LYS A 120 -13.17 4.70 -1.07
C LYS A 120 -12.15 5.32 -0.12
N MET A 121 -11.98 6.63 -0.27
CA MET A 121 -11.14 7.46 0.61
C MET A 121 -11.57 7.42 2.08
N THR A 122 -12.86 7.19 2.35
CA THR A 122 -13.48 7.14 3.68
C THR A 122 -14.46 5.97 3.78
N TYR A 123 -14.88 5.64 5.00
CA TYR A 123 -15.82 4.53 5.24
C TYR A 123 -17.25 4.89 4.80
N LEU A 124 -18.00 3.88 4.36
CA LEU A 124 -19.44 4.04 4.17
C LEU A 124 -20.17 4.11 5.52
N PRO A 125 -21.28 4.85 5.61
CA PRO A 125 -22.11 4.85 6.80
C PRO A 125 -22.50 3.44 7.23
N GLY A 126 -22.26 3.11 8.51
CA GLY A 126 -22.64 1.83 9.10
C GLY A 126 -21.80 0.62 8.64
N HIS A 127 -20.66 0.86 7.98
CA HIS A 127 -19.71 -0.14 7.51
C HIS A 127 -18.32 0.10 8.11
N GLY A 128 -17.54 -0.97 8.23
CA GLY A 128 -16.14 -0.95 8.66
C GLY A 128 -15.17 -0.66 7.51
N VAL A 129 -13.88 -0.75 7.81
CA VAL A 129 -12.82 -0.60 6.80
C VAL A 129 -12.94 -1.67 5.71
N TYR A 130 -12.70 -1.28 4.46
CA TYR A 130 -12.78 -2.12 3.25
C TYR A 130 -14.17 -2.61 2.81
N GLU A 131 -15.22 -2.34 3.59
CA GLU A 131 -16.60 -2.78 3.33
C GLU A 131 -17.34 -1.82 2.38
N TYR A 132 -17.37 -2.15 1.10
CA TYR A 132 -18.06 -1.37 0.06
C TYR A 132 -18.86 -2.30 -0.86
N PRO A 133 -20.19 -2.39 -0.70
CA PRO A 133 -21.05 -3.11 -1.64
C PRO A 133 -20.89 -2.56 -3.07
N TYR A 134 -21.06 -3.43 -4.07
CA TYR A 134 -20.88 -3.05 -5.48
C TYR A 134 -22.18 -2.38 -5.92
N THR A 135 -22.21 -1.05 -5.91
CA THR A 135 -23.40 -0.27 -6.28
C THR A 135 -23.05 0.90 -7.22
N PRO A 136 -23.97 1.34 -8.10
CA PRO A 136 -23.78 2.51 -8.95
C PRO A 136 -23.54 3.81 -8.18
N GLU A 137 -24.08 3.94 -6.97
CA GLU A 137 -23.89 5.12 -6.11
C GLU A 137 -22.45 5.24 -5.62
N SER A 138 -21.85 4.10 -5.25
CA SER A 138 -20.46 4.06 -4.82
C SER A 138 -19.51 4.08 -6.02
N PHE A 139 -19.78 3.29 -7.04
CA PHE A 139 -18.84 3.04 -8.14
C PHE A 139 -19.52 3.19 -9.51
N PRO A 140 -19.97 4.41 -9.90
CA PRO A 140 -20.65 4.59 -11.18
C PRO A 140 -19.78 4.16 -12.37
N TRP A 141 -18.47 4.38 -12.28
CA TRP A 141 -17.46 3.94 -13.25
C TRP A 141 -17.40 2.41 -13.43
N PHE A 142 -17.80 1.62 -12.43
CA PHE A 142 -17.77 0.15 -12.53
C PHE A 142 -18.79 -0.36 -13.55
N TYR A 143 -19.86 0.41 -13.78
CA TYR A 143 -20.94 0.10 -14.70
C TYR A 143 -20.77 0.77 -16.08
N ASP A 144 -19.65 1.46 -16.29
CA ASP A 144 -19.28 2.04 -17.59
C ASP A 144 -18.47 1.02 -18.41
N LYS A 145 -19.14 0.39 -19.37
CA LYS A 145 -18.52 -0.61 -20.26
C LYS A 145 -17.43 -0.01 -21.14
N GLU A 146 -17.58 1.22 -21.62
CA GLU A 146 -16.58 1.86 -22.49
C GLU A 146 -15.29 2.15 -21.72
N GLN A 147 -15.43 2.58 -20.47
CA GLN A 147 -14.28 2.78 -19.58
C GLN A 147 -13.53 1.46 -19.33
N TRP A 148 -14.24 0.35 -19.15
CA TRP A 148 -13.61 -0.97 -19.03
C TRP A 148 -12.89 -1.42 -20.30
N ILE A 149 -13.46 -1.17 -21.48
CA ILE A 149 -12.76 -1.44 -22.76
C ILE A 149 -11.45 -0.66 -22.82
N LYS A 150 -11.47 0.64 -22.51
CA LYS A 150 -10.26 1.48 -22.48
C LYS A 150 -9.21 0.93 -21.51
N TYR A 151 -9.61 0.49 -20.32
CA TYR A 151 -8.71 -0.07 -19.32
C TYR A 151 -8.10 -1.41 -19.79
N LEU A 152 -8.92 -2.34 -20.29
CA LEU A 152 -8.44 -3.64 -20.76
C LEU A 152 -7.55 -3.52 -21.99
N ASP A 153 -7.86 -2.60 -22.91
CA ASP A 153 -7.00 -2.32 -24.06
C ASP A 153 -5.64 -1.73 -23.64
N MET A 154 -5.62 -0.87 -22.60
CA MET A 154 -4.38 -0.39 -21.99
C MET A 154 -3.55 -1.54 -21.42
N LEU A 155 -4.17 -2.51 -20.72
CA LEU A 155 -3.47 -3.69 -20.22
C LEU A 155 -2.85 -4.51 -21.37
N VAL A 156 -3.58 -4.73 -22.47
CA VAL A 156 -3.06 -5.44 -23.65
C VAL A 156 -1.90 -4.68 -24.29
N ALA A 157 -2.02 -3.36 -24.45
CA ALA A 157 -0.95 -2.52 -25.00
C ALA A 157 0.35 -2.64 -24.19
N ASN A 158 0.22 -2.81 -22.87
CA ASN A 158 1.34 -3.03 -21.94
C ASN A 158 1.66 -4.51 -21.70
N ARG A 159 1.12 -5.42 -22.52
CA ARG A 159 1.30 -6.89 -22.45
C ARG A 159 1.00 -7.48 -21.06
N MET A 160 0.11 -6.84 -20.30
CA MET A 160 -0.41 -7.34 -19.03
C MET A 160 -1.50 -8.38 -19.26
N ASN A 161 -1.53 -9.42 -18.44
CA ASN A 161 -2.41 -10.59 -18.56
C ASN A 161 -3.23 -10.87 -17.30
N SER A 162 -3.28 -9.94 -16.35
CA SER A 162 -4.12 -10.10 -15.14
C SER A 162 -4.70 -8.77 -14.64
N LEU A 163 -5.93 -8.84 -14.13
CA LEU A 163 -6.66 -7.73 -13.53
C LEU A 163 -7.18 -8.15 -12.16
N TYR A 164 -6.91 -7.36 -11.13
CA TYR A 164 -7.29 -7.66 -9.76
C TYR A 164 -8.34 -6.65 -9.26
N LEU A 165 -9.50 -7.13 -8.81
CA LEU A 165 -10.53 -6.32 -8.18
C LEU A 165 -10.43 -6.46 -6.66
N TRP A 166 -10.12 -5.37 -5.95
CA TRP A 166 -9.93 -5.40 -4.50
C TRP A 166 -11.15 -4.88 -3.75
N ASN A 167 -11.69 -5.72 -2.85
CA ASN A 167 -12.80 -5.38 -1.97
C ASN A 167 -12.75 -6.17 -0.65
N GLY A 168 -13.34 -5.63 0.42
CA GLY A 168 -13.47 -6.33 1.71
C GLY A 168 -14.23 -7.64 1.62
N HIS A 169 -15.49 -7.59 1.18
CA HIS A 169 -16.42 -8.73 1.16
C HIS A 169 -17.32 -8.70 -0.09
N PRO A 170 -16.78 -9.03 -1.27
CA PRO A 170 -17.48 -8.87 -2.55
C PRO A 170 -18.68 -9.81 -2.71
N PHE A 171 -18.67 -10.96 -2.02
CA PHE A 171 -19.62 -12.04 -2.26
C PHE A 171 -21.08 -11.62 -2.05
N ALA A 172 -21.34 -10.79 -1.03
CA ALA A 172 -22.68 -10.31 -0.71
C ALA A 172 -23.28 -9.35 -1.76
N SER A 173 -22.48 -8.91 -2.73
CA SER A 173 -22.96 -8.14 -3.90
C SER A 173 -23.10 -9.00 -5.17
N LEU A 174 -22.61 -10.25 -5.16
CA LEU A 174 -22.38 -11.04 -6.37
C LEU A 174 -23.07 -12.42 -6.38
N VAL A 175 -23.37 -12.97 -5.20
CA VAL A 175 -24.06 -14.27 -5.06
C VAL A 175 -25.23 -14.20 -4.09
N LYS A 176 -26.22 -15.08 -4.29
CA LYS A 176 -27.32 -15.32 -3.36
C LYS A 176 -27.16 -16.70 -2.75
N LEU A 177 -27.43 -16.82 -1.45
CA LEU A 177 -27.35 -18.08 -0.73
C LEU A 177 -28.74 -18.48 -0.25
N GLU A 178 -29.17 -19.71 -0.54
CA GLU A 178 -30.48 -20.21 -0.14
C GLU A 178 -30.66 -20.22 1.39
N ASP A 179 -29.60 -20.56 2.13
CA ASP A 179 -29.62 -20.62 3.60
C ASP A 179 -29.50 -19.24 4.27
N TYR A 180 -29.00 -18.24 3.53
CA TYR A 180 -28.77 -16.89 4.02
C TYR A 180 -29.31 -15.85 3.02
N PRO A 181 -30.61 -15.88 2.67
CA PRO A 181 -31.17 -15.03 1.63
C PRO A 181 -31.14 -13.54 2.03
N PHE A 182 -31.13 -13.27 3.34
CA PHE A 182 -31.03 -11.93 3.92
C PHE A 182 -29.60 -11.35 3.88
N ALA A 183 -28.58 -12.12 3.49
CA ALA A 183 -27.19 -11.67 3.52
C ALA A 183 -26.78 -10.78 2.34
N LEU A 184 -27.64 -10.65 1.32
CA LEU A 184 -27.40 -9.82 0.14
C LEU A 184 -27.32 -8.33 0.54
N GLU A 185 -26.28 -7.63 0.08
CA GLU A 185 -26.01 -6.23 0.45
C GLU A 185 -26.54 -5.20 -0.54
N VAL A 186 -27.04 -5.66 -1.68
CA VAL A 186 -27.54 -4.83 -2.77
C VAL A 186 -28.98 -5.21 -3.09
N ASP A 187 -29.74 -4.28 -3.67
CA ASP A 187 -31.08 -4.59 -4.16
C ASP A 187 -31.05 -5.49 -5.41
N GLU A 188 -32.22 -6.01 -5.79
CA GLU A 188 -32.38 -6.93 -6.92
C GLU A 188 -31.99 -6.32 -8.28
N GLU A 189 -32.14 -4.99 -8.42
CA GLU A 189 -31.77 -4.28 -9.66
C GLU A 189 -30.25 -4.20 -9.77
N THR A 190 -29.59 -3.73 -8.71
CA THR A 190 -28.14 -3.65 -8.60
C THR A 190 -27.49 -5.02 -8.71
N PHE A 191 -28.08 -6.07 -8.10
CA PHE A 191 -27.56 -7.44 -8.24
C PHE A 191 -27.49 -7.89 -9.69
N LYS A 192 -28.53 -7.60 -10.50
CA LYS A 192 -28.54 -7.94 -11.93
C LYS A 192 -27.53 -7.11 -12.73
N MET A 193 -27.37 -5.84 -12.39
CA MET A 193 -26.32 -5.00 -13.00
C MET A 193 -24.92 -5.57 -12.68
N ASN A 194 -24.71 -6.06 -11.47
CA ASN A 194 -23.46 -6.71 -11.08
C ASN A 194 -23.21 -8.00 -11.87
N GLU A 195 -24.25 -8.82 -12.07
CA GLU A 195 -24.17 -10.02 -12.93
C GLU A 195 -23.78 -9.64 -14.37
N GLU A 196 -24.44 -8.63 -14.94
CA GLU A 196 -24.15 -8.14 -16.29
C GLU A 196 -22.72 -7.63 -16.41
N MET A 197 -22.26 -6.81 -15.46
CA MET A 197 -20.91 -6.26 -15.48
C MET A 197 -19.84 -7.33 -15.29
N PHE A 198 -20.05 -8.34 -14.43
CA PHE A 198 -19.09 -9.44 -14.30
C PHE A 198 -19.04 -10.32 -15.56
N SER A 199 -20.18 -10.62 -16.20
CA SER A 199 -20.20 -11.35 -17.47
C SER A 199 -19.44 -10.56 -18.54
N PHE A 200 -19.79 -9.28 -18.71
CA PHE A 200 -19.12 -8.39 -19.65
C PHE A 200 -17.61 -8.31 -19.40
N LEU A 201 -17.19 -8.06 -18.15
CA LEU A 201 -15.78 -7.91 -17.80
C LEU A 201 -14.99 -9.18 -18.08
N THR A 202 -15.55 -10.36 -17.76
CA THR A 202 -14.87 -11.64 -17.96
C THR A 202 -14.79 -12.03 -19.44
N GLU A 203 -15.83 -11.79 -20.23
CA GLU A 203 -15.82 -12.00 -21.68
C GLU A 203 -14.82 -11.08 -22.39
N GLU A 204 -14.83 -9.78 -22.05
CA GLU A 204 -13.93 -8.80 -22.63
C GLU A 204 -12.47 -9.01 -22.21
N ALA A 205 -12.23 -9.49 -20.98
CA ALA A 205 -10.91 -9.85 -20.51
C ALA A 205 -10.39 -11.15 -21.15
N ASP A 206 -11.22 -12.19 -21.30
CA ASP A 206 -10.77 -13.48 -21.86
C ASP A 206 -10.33 -13.36 -23.32
N LYS A 207 -11.09 -12.64 -24.17
CA LYS A 207 -10.68 -12.42 -25.57
C LYS A 207 -9.39 -11.59 -25.70
N ARG A 208 -8.99 -10.91 -24.62
CA ARG A 208 -7.72 -10.17 -24.48
C ARG A 208 -6.61 -10.97 -23.81
N GLY A 209 -6.88 -12.20 -23.37
CA GLY A 209 -5.93 -13.01 -22.62
C GLY A 209 -5.66 -12.49 -21.20
N ILE A 210 -6.60 -11.78 -20.59
CA ILE A 210 -6.48 -11.19 -19.25
C ILE A 210 -7.25 -12.05 -18.25
N PHE A 211 -6.55 -12.51 -17.21
CA PHE A 211 -7.12 -13.25 -16.09
C PHE A 211 -7.69 -12.29 -15.03
N VAL A 212 -9.01 -12.29 -14.87
CA VAL A 212 -9.71 -11.49 -13.84
C VAL A 212 -9.66 -12.22 -12.50
N ILE A 213 -9.29 -11.52 -11.44
CA ILE A 213 -9.08 -12.07 -10.09
C ILE A 213 -9.80 -11.20 -9.07
N GLN A 214 -10.72 -11.80 -8.30
CA GLN A 214 -11.38 -11.14 -7.18
C GLN A 214 -10.54 -11.31 -5.91
N MET A 215 -10.12 -10.20 -5.32
CA MET A 215 -9.46 -10.17 -4.02
C MET A 215 -10.48 -9.98 -2.89
N PHE A 216 -10.29 -10.66 -1.76
CA PHE A 216 -11.10 -10.45 -0.56
C PHE A 216 -10.30 -10.54 0.75
N TYR A 217 -10.77 -9.82 1.76
CA TYR A 217 -10.23 -9.80 3.12
C TYR A 217 -10.98 -10.75 4.05
N ASN A 218 -10.38 -11.07 5.21
CA ASN A 218 -10.95 -12.01 6.16
C ASN A 218 -10.73 -11.58 7.63
N ILE A 219 -11.64 -11.88 8.56
CA ILE A 219 -13.01 -12.40 8.36
C ILE A 219 -14.00 -11.23 8.38
N ILE A 220 -14.63 -10.98 7.23
CA ILE A 220 -15.66 -9.96 7.06
C ILE A 220 -16.99 -10.65 6.72
N LEU A 221 -18.07 -10.10 7.27
CA LEU A 221 -19.45 -10.51 7.02
C LEU A 221 -20.19 -9.35 6.37
N SER A 222 -21.23 -9.66 5.60
CA SER A 222 -22.13 -8.62 5.12
C SER A 222 -22.88 -7.96 6.28
N LYS A 223 -23.16 -6.66 6.15
CA LYS A 223 -23.92 -5.90 7.14
C LYS A 223 -25.28 -6.52 7.46
N PRO A 224 -26.13 -6.92 6.49
CA PRO A 224 -27.40 -7.57 6.78
C PRO A 224 -27.25 -8.91 7.52
N PHE A 225 -26.23 -9.71 7.20
CA PHE A 225 -25.94 -10.95 7.91
C PHE A 225 -25.53 -10.68 9.35
N ALA A 226 -24.62 -9.72 9.55
CA ALA A 226 -24.14 -9.32 10.87
C ALA A 226 -25.29 -8.81 11.76
N GLU A 227 -26.15 -7.94 11.22
CA GLU A 227 -27.32 -7.40 11.93
C GLU A 227 -28.33 -8.49 12.29
N HIS A 228 -28.61 -9.43 11.37
CA HIS A 228 -29.53 -10.55 11.63
C HIS A 228 -29.11 -11.39 12.84
N TYR A 229 -27.81 -11.63 13.01
CA TYR A 229 -27.25 -12.43 14.10
C TYR A 229 -26.74 -11.61 15.29
N GLY A 230 -26.88 -10.27 15.28
CA GLY A 230 -26.37 -9.39 16.34
C GLY A 230 -24.85 -9.41 16.47
N LEU A 231 -24.13 -9.56 15.35
CA LEU A 231 -22.67 -9.58 15.25
C LEU A 231 -22.16 -8.25 14.69
N LYS A 232 -20.86 -7.98 14.86
CA LYS A 232 -20.14 -7.01 14.01
C LYS A 232 -19.86 -7.64 12.64
N THR A 233 -19.76 -6.82 11.59
CA THR A 233 -19.33 -7.26 10.26
C THR A 233 -17.94 -7.87 10.33
N GLN A 234 -17.01 -7.17 10.95
CA GLN A 234 -15.65 -7.63 11.23
C GLN A 234 -15.22 -7.32 12.67
N ASP A 235 -14.35 -8.17 13.22
CA ASP A 235 -13.73 -8.01 14.54
C ASP A 235 -12.48 -8.89 14.59
N ARG A 236 -11.29 -8.28 14.60
CA ARG A 236 -10.01 -9.01 14.52
C ARG A 236 -9.86 -10.09 15.58
N ASN A 237 -10.38 -9.85 16.79
CA ASN A 237 -10.19 -10.76 17.92
C ASN A 237 -11.36 -11.74 18.10
N ARG A 238 -12.35 -11.75 17.19
CA ARG A 238 -13.44 -12.72 17.20
C ARG A 238 -12.93 -14.10 16.75
N PRO A 239 -13.22 -15.18 17.50
CA PRO A 239 -12.84 -16.53 17.08
C PRO A 239 -13.65 -16.99 15.85
N ILE A 240 -13.12 -17.95 15.12
CA ILE A 240 -13.86 -18.67 14.08
C ILE A 240 -15.05 -19.38 14.72
N THR A 241 -16.24 -19.21 14.14
CA THR A 241 -17.46 -19.91 14.58
C THR A 241 -18.03 -20.76 13.44
N PRO A 242 -18.73 -21.88 13.72
CA PRO A 242 -19.36 -22.69 12.69
C PRO A 242 -20.30 -21.90 11.78
N LEU A 243 -21.05 -20.93 12.34
CA LEU A 243 -21.97 -20.08 11.59
C LEU A 243 -21.24 -19.23 10.53
N ILE A 244 -20.17 -18.55 10.95
CA ILE A 244 -19.40 -17.67 10.06
C ILE A 244 -18.64 -18.51 9.01
N ALA A 245 -18.07 -19.65 9.41
CA ALA A 245 -17.43 -20.58 8.50
C ALA A 245 -18.38 -21.12 7.43
N ASP A 246 -19.60 -21.51 7.82
CA ASP A 246 -20.61 -22.01 6.88
C ASP A 246 -21.04 -20.93 5.87
N TYR A 247 -21.33 -19.72 6.35
CA TYR A 247 -21.65 -18.58 5.49
C TYR A 247 -20.55 -18.31 4.46
N THR A 248 -19.29 -18.14 4.91
CA THR A 248 -18.18 -17.84 3.99
C THR A 248 -17.91 -18.99 3.02
N ARG A 249 -17.92 -20.25 3.49
CA ARG A 249 -17.73 -21.42 2.62
C ARG A 249 -18.77 -21.45 1.49
N LYS A 250 -20.05 -21.22 1.80
CA LYS A 250 -21.14 -21.17 0.81
C LYS A 250 -21.03 -19.97 -0.11
N SER A 251 -20.64 -18.80 0.40
CA SER A 251 -20.34 -17.61 -0.42
C SER A 251 -19.27 -17.90 -1.48
N ILE A 252 -18.17 -18.56 -1.07
CA ILE A 252 -17.07 -18.91 -1.98
C ILE A 252 -17.52 -19.96 -3.00
N ALA A 253 -18.20 -21.02 -2.56
CA ALA A 253 -18.68 -22.08 -3.45
C ALA A 253 -19.61 -21.53 -4.53
N ALA A 254 -20.60 -20.72 -4.13
CA ALA A 254 -21.53 -20.07 -5.05
C ALA A 254 -20.81 -19.11 -6.02
N PHE A 255 -19.76 -18.42 -5.56
CA PHE A 255 -18.99 -17.52 -6.42
C PHE A 255 -18.22 -18.29 -7.49
N ILE A 256 -17.53 -19.37 -7.11
CA ILE A 256 -16.80 -20.23 -8.04
C ILE A 256 -17.74 -20.86 -9.07
N GLU A 257 -18.90 -21.36 -8.65
CA GLU A 257 -19.89 -21.93 -9.56
C GLU A 257 -20.43 -20.90 -10.55
N LYS A 258 -20.72 -19.69 -10.07
CA LYS A 258 -21.33 -18.62 -10.89
C LYS A 258 -20.35 -17.94 -11.83
N TYR A 259 -19.10 -17.76 -11.41
CA TYR A 259 -18.06 -17.03 -12.17
C TYR A 259 -16.81 -17.90 -12.37
N PRO A 260 -16.90 -19.00 -13.14
CA PRO A 260 -15.91 -20.09 -13.16
C PRO A 260 -14.52 -19.71 -13.68
N ASN A 261 -14.40 -18.59 -14.40
CA ASN A 261 -13.15 -18.10 -14.96
C ASN A 261 -12.48 -17.01 -14.11
N VAL A 262 -13.10 -16.60 -13.01
CA VAL A 262 -12.57 -15.58 -12.10
C VAL A 262 -11.71 -16.23 -11.01
N GLY A 263 -10.48 -15.78 -10.87
CA GLY A 263 -9.57 -16.23 -9.83
C GLY A 263 -9.88 -15.63 -8.46
N LEU A 264 -9.28 -16.20 -7.41
CA LEU A 264 -9.38 -15.67 -6.05
C LEU A 264 -8.00 -15.28 -5.50
N LEU A 265 -7.90 -14.06 -4.97
CA LEU A 265 -6.76 -13.59 -4.17
C LEU A 265 -7.19 -13.43 -2.71
N VAL A 266 -6.62 -14.27 -1.85
CA VAL A 266 -7.01 -14.37 -0.45
C VAL A 266 -6.07 -13.59 0.44
N CYS A 267 -6.61 -12.70 1.27
CA CYS A 267 -5.92 -12.11 2.41
C CYS A 267 -6.42 -12.76 3.70
N LEU A 268 -5.55 -13.46 4.43
CA LEU A 268 -5.86 -14.02 5.75
C LEU A 268 -5.72 -12.94 6.83
N GLY A 269 -6.52 -11.90 6.69
CA GLY A 269 -6.48 -10.68 7.49
C GLY A 269 -7.30 -9.58 6.84
N GLU A 270 -7.44 -8.41 7.44
CA GLU A 270 -6.80 -8.00 8.71
C GLU A 270 -7.72 -8.22 9.94
N ALA A 271 -8.90 -8.80 9.75
CA ALA A 271 -9.83 -9.15 10.81
C ALA A 271 -9.65 -10.61 11.26
N MET A 272 -8.38 -11.00 11.50
CA MET A 272 -7.97 -12.32 11.98
C MET A 272 -7.00 -12.22 13.15
N CYS A 273 -7.21 -13.06 14.18
CA CYS A 273 -6.55 -12.88 15.47
C CYS A 273 -5.16 -13.50 15.53
N THR A 274 -4.99 -14.73 15.04
CA THR A 274 -3.75 -15.50 15.18
C THR A 274 -3.42 -16.31 13.93
N VAL A 275 -2.13 -16.62 13.77
CA VAL A 275 -1.60 -17.48 12.70
C VAL A 275 -2.27 -18.86 12.69
N GLU A 276 -2.61 -19.40 13.86
CA GLU A 276 -3.31 -20.66 13.96
C GLU A 276 -4.76 -20.56 13.42
N ASP A 277 -5.43 -19.44 13.66
CA ASP A 277 -6.74 -19.14 13.08
C ASP A 277 -6.62 -18.98 11.54
N ASP A 278 -5.54 -18.37 11.03
CA ASP A 278 -5.29 -18.21 9.58
C ASP A 278 -5.22 -19.56 8.86
N VAL A 279 -4.43 -20.49 9.42
CA VAL A 279 -4.29 -21.85 8.89
C VAL A 279 -5.63 -22.58 8.92
N GLU A 280 -6.37 -22.50 10.03
CA GLU A 280 -7.68 -23.13 10.15
C GLU A 280 -8.67 -22.57 9.13
N TRP A 281 -8.75 -21.25 9.00
CA TRP A 281 -9.69 -20.59 8.09
C TRP A 281 -9.40 -20.95 6.63
N PHE A 282 -8.14 -20.89 6.22
CA PHE A 282 -7.76 -21.20 4.84
C PHE A 282 -8.01 -22.67 4.49
N THR A 283 -7.62 -23.59 5.38
CA THR A 283 -7.66 -25.04 5.12
C THR A 283 -9.02 -25.69 5.36
N LYS A 284 -9.87 -25.12 6.23
CA LYS A 284 -11.17 -25.71 6.60
C LYS A 284 -12.38 -24.94 6.11
N THR A 285 -12.23 -23.68 5.69
CA THR A 285 -13.33 -22.86 5.16
C THR A 285 -13.11 -22.51 3.69
N ILE A 286 -12.01 -21.83 3.37
CA ILE A 286 -11.77 -21.28 2.03
C ILE A 286 -11.53 -22.38 0.99
N ILE A 287 -10.50 -23.23 1.18
CA ILE A 287 -10.18 -24.31 0.24
C ILE A 287 -11.37 -25.26 0.04
N PRO A 288 -12.08 -25.71 1.10
CA PRO A 288 -13.28 -26.50 0.93
C PRO A 288 -14.37 -25.80 0.12
N GLY A 289 -14.61 -24.50 0.36
CA GLY A 289 -15.57 -23.72 -0.44
C GLY A 289 -15.19 -23.66 -1.93
N VAL A 290 -13.90 -23.46 -2.23
CA VAL A 290 -13.41 -23.50 -3.62
C VAL A 290 -13.66 -24.88 -4.24
N LYS A 291 -13.33 -25.96 -3.53
CA LYS A 291 -13.53 -27.33 -4.01
C LYS A 291 -15.00 -27.69 -4.21
N ASP A 292 -15.89 -27.22 -3.34
CA ASP A 292 -17.33 -27.43 -3.49
C ASP A 292 -17.84 -26.79 -4.79
N GLY A 293 -17.43 -25.55 -5.09
CA GLY A 293 -17.77 -24.88 -6.34
C GLY A 293 -17.20 -25.57 -7.57
N LEU A 294 -15.93 -26.00 -7.54
CA LEU A 294 -15.32 -26.77 -8.64
C LEU A 294 -16.01 -28.11 -8.86
N GLN A 295 -16.40 -28.79 -7.77
CA GLN A 295 -17.15 -30.05 -7.83
C GLN A 295 -18.54 -29.84 -8.45
N ALA A 296 -19.25 -28.76 -8.09
CA ALA A 296 -20.54 -28.42 -8.69
C ALA A 296 -20.44 -28.21 -10.21
N LEU A 297 -19.34 -27.61 -10.68
CA LEU A 297 -19.04 -27.43 -12.10
C LEU A 297 -18.53 -28.70 -12.80
N GLY A 298 -18.26 -29.79 -12.07
CA GLY A 298 -17.61 -30.99 -12.60
C GLY A 298 -16.17 -30.75 -13.09
N ARG A 299 -15.52 -29.66 -12.64
CA ARG A 299 -14.13 -29.37 -12.99
C ARG A 299 -13.18 -30.27 -12.22
N THR A 300 -12.22 -30.84 -12.95
CA THR A 300 -11.18 -31.72 -12.40
C THR A 300 -9.80 -31.08 -12.44
N ASP A 301 -9.66 -29.94 -13.11
CA ASP A 301 -8.49 -29.11 -13.03
C ASP A 301 -8.51 -28.26 -11.75
N GLU A 302 -7.33 -27.99 -11.18
CA GLU A 302 -7.18 -27.08 -10.04
C GLU A 302 -6.72 -25.71 -10.57
N PRO A 303 -7.62 -24.73 -10.80
CA PRO A 303 -7.22 -23.37 -11.15
C PRO A 303 -6.40 -22.73 -10.00
N PRO A 304 -5.56 -21.73 -10.27
CA PRO A 304 -4.71 -21.19 -9.23
C PRO A 304 -5.51 -20.45 -8.15
N LEU A 305 -5.19 -20.70 -6.89
CA LEU A 305 -5.64 -19.93 -5.73
C LEU A 305 -4.46 -19.11 -5.19
N LEU A 306 -4.63 -17.78 -5.14
CA LEU A 306 -3.54 -16.87 -4.78
C LEU A 306 -3.67 -16.51 -3.29
N LEU A 307 -2.56 -16.60 -2.54
CA LEU A 307 -2.50 -16.25 -1.13
C LEU A 307 -1.55 -15.06 -0.89
N ARG A 308 -2.04 -14.02 -0.23
CA ARG A 308 -1.19 -12.93 0.25
C ARG A 308 -0.42 -13.36 1.50
N ALA A 309 0.85 -12.97 1.59
CA ALA A 309 1.66 -13.11 2.80
C ALA A 309 1.46 -11.97 3.81
N HIS A 310 0.48 -11.09 3.56
CA HIS A 310 0.14 -9.97 4.42
C HIS A 310 -0.56 -10.45 5.70
N ASP A 311 -0.14 -9.93 6.86
CA ASP A 311 -0.71 -10.21 8.19
C ASP A 311 -0.75 -11.70 8.61
N THR A 312 0.02 -12.57 7.96
CA THR A 312 0.00 -14.02 8.24
C THR A 312 1.39 -14.65 8.17
N ASP A 313 1.55 -15.86 8.72
CA ASP A 313 2.72 -16.72 8.46
C ASP A 313 2.45 -17.55 7.19
N CYS A 314 2.75 -16.94 6.04
CA CYS A 314 2.42 -17.51 4.74
C CYS A 314 3.12 -18.87 4.52
N LYS A 315 4.33 -19.07 5.04
CA LYS A 315 5.01 -20.36 4.92
C LYS A 315 4.23 -21.45 5.65
N LEU A 316 3.81 -21.20 6.89
CA LEU A 316 3.04 -22.17 7.66
C LEU A 316 1.70 -22.50 6.99
N VAL A 317 1.01 -21.47 6.48
CA VAL A 317 -0.25 -21.64 5.75
C VAL A 317 -0.05 -22.49 4.49
N MET A 318 0.99 -22.20 3.70
CA MET A 318 1.31 -22.96 2.49
C MET A 318 1.64 -24.41 2.80
N ASP A 319 2.45 -24.67 3.83
CA ASP A 319 2.81 -26.03 4.26
C ASP A 319 1.55 -26.86 4.62
N ALA A 320 0.54 -26.23 5.23
CA ALA A 320 -0.75 -26.87 5.57
C ALA A 320 -1.72 -26.98 4.40
N ALA A 321 -1.68 -26.04 3.45
CA ALA A 321 -2.62 -25.95 2.33
C ALA A 321 -2.22 -26.79 1.12
N LEU A 322 -0.92 -26.91 0.81
CA LEU A 322 -0.42 -27.68 -0.34
C LEU A 322 -0.86 -29.15 -0.36
N PRO A 323 -1.00 -29.87 0.77
CA PRO A 323 -1.61 -31.20 0.78
C PRO A 323 -3.05 -31.22 0.27
N LEU A 324 -3.79 -30.13 0.47
CA LEU A 324 -5.21 -30.00 0.15
C LEU A 324 -5.45 -29.41 -1.25
N TYR A 325 -4.62 -28.47 -1.72
CA TYR A 325 -4.77 -27.80 -3.00
C TYR A 325 -3.37 -27.56 -3.60
N LYS A 326 -3.09 -28.08 -4.80
CA LYS A 326 -1.74 -28.10 -5.36
C LYS A 326 -1.37 -26.80 -6.06
N ASN A 327 -2.34 -26.18 -6.74
CA ASN A 327 -2.10 -24.98 -7.54
C ASN A 327 -2.24 -23.70 -6.69
N LEU A 328 -1.27 -23.45 -5.81
CA LEU A 328 -1.23 -22.28 -4.94
C LEU A 328 -0.15 -21.30 -5.39
N TYR A 329 -0.53 -20.04 -5.56
CA TYR A 329 0.39 -18.93 -5.83
C TYR A 329 0.53 -18.07 -4.58
N THR A 330 1.64 -17.36 -4.44
CA THR A 330 1.89 -16.46 -3.31
C THR A 330 2.08 -15.04 -3.77
N MET A 331 1.70 -14.07 -2.94
CA MET A 331 1.88 -12.64 -3.21
C MET A 331 2.44 -11.94 -1.98
N HIS A 332 3.49 -11.13 -2.14
CA HIS A 332 4.04 -10.32 -1.04
C HIS A 332 4.42 -8.91 -1.52
N LYS A 333 4.36 -7.93 -0.60
CA LYS A 333 4.62 -6.51 -0.87
C LYS A 333 6.10 -6.30 -1.21
N TYR A 334 6.42 -5.63 -2.31
CA TYR A 334 7.80 -5.43 -2.77
C TYR A 334 8.65 -4.61 -1.77
N ASN A 335 8.15 -3.44 -1.36
CA ASN A 335 8.80 -2.56 -0.38
C ASN A 335 7.79 -2.11 0.70
N GLY A 336 6.90 -3.02 1.10
CA GLY A 336 5.75 -2.65 1.92
C GLY A 336 4.69 -1.88 1.10
N GLU A 337 4.09 -0.83 1.66
CA GLU A 337 3.04 -0.01 1.03
C GLU A 337 3.59 1.23 0.29
N SER A 338 4.87 1.20 -0.05
CA SER A 338 5.60 2.28 -0.70
C SER A 338 6.53 1.74 -1.79
N LEU A 339 7.17 2.65 -2.53
CA LEU A 339 8.29 2.34 -3.42
C LEU A 339 9.56 3.04 -2.90
N THR A 340 10.54 2.27 -2.46
CA THR A 340 11.69 2.81 -1.68
C THR A 340 13.05 2.48 -2.27
N THR A 341 13.16 1.35 -2.98
CA THR A 341 14.48 0.90 -3.44
C THR A 341 14.42 -0.06 -4.62
N TYR A 342 15.53 -0.12 -5.35
CA TYR A 342 15.91 -1.20 -6.26
C TYR A 342 17.06 -2.06 -5.69
N GLU A 343 17.41 -1.87 -4.42
CA GLU A 343 18.42 -2.62 -3.66
C GLU A 343 17.80 -3.19 -2.37
N PRO A 344 16.70 -3.96 -2.45
CA PRO A 344 16.08 -4.54 -1.27
C PRO A 344 17.02 -5.58 -0.63
N ARG A 345 16.86 -5.81 0.68
CA ARG A 345 17.68 -6.78 1.43
C ARG A 345 16.96 -7.26 2.70
N GLY A 346 17.72 -7.92 3.58
CA GLY A 346 17.30 -8.12 4.96
C GLY A 346 16.14 -9.11 5.14
N PRO A 347 15.40 -9.02 6.26
CA PRO A 347 14.39 -10.00 6.62
C PRO A 347 13.22 -10.07 5.64
N TRP A 348 12.82 -8.98 4.99
CA TRP A 348 11.68 -9.03 4.04
C TRP A 348 12.08 -9.69 2.71
N SER A 349 13.30 -9.49 2.21
CA SER A 349 13.81 -10.27 1.08
C SER A 349 13.92 -11.75 1.41
N LYS A 350 14.18 -12.10 2.68
CA LYS A 350 14.15 -13.51 3.13
C LYS A 350 12.73 -14.11 3.05
N ILE A 351 11.69 -13.35 3.39
CA ILE A 351 10.30 -13.80 3.21
C ILE A 351 10.00 -14.06 1.73
N HIS A 352 10.38 -13.13 0.85
CA HIS A 352 10.23 -13.30 -0.60
C HIS A 352 10.91 -14.58 -1.12
N THR A 353 12.19 -14.77 -0.77
CA THR A 353 12.96 -15.94 -1.23
C THR A 353 12.42 -17.25 -0.67
N ASP A 354 11.94 -17.27 0.58
CA ASP A 354 11.28 -18.46 1.15
C ASP A 354 10.01 -18.82 0.37
N LEU A 355 9.19 -17.84 0.01
CA LEU A 355 7.97 -18.06 -0.77
C LEU A 355 8.26 -18.45 -2.22
N SER A 356 9.24 -17.81 -2.85
CA SER A 356 9.70 -18.16 -4.21
C SER A 356 10.25 -19.59 -4.27
N SER A 357 10.97 -20.04 -3.23
CA SER A 357 11.57 -21.37 -3.17
C SER A 357 10.56 -22.54 -3.19
N LEU A 358 9.26 -22.26 -3.01
CA LEU A 358 8.19 -23.24 -3.16
C LEU A 358 8.06 -23.76 -4.61
N GLY A 359 8.70 -23.12 -5.59
CA GLY A 359 8.74 -23.57 -6.99
C GLY A 359 7.43 -23.33 -7.75
N SER A 360 6.58 -22.44 -7.24
CA SER A 360 5.32 -21.99 -7.85
C SER A 360 5.46 -20.54 -8.36
N ILE A 361 4.33 -19.89 -8.66
CA ILE A 361 4.31 -18.45 -8.98
C ILE A 361 4.37 -17.64 -7.67
N HIS A 362 5.36 -16.76 -7.59
CA HIS A 362 5.52 -15.77 -6.53
C HIS A 362 5.41 -14.36 -7.11
N ILE A 363 4.38 -13.64 -6.68
CA ILE A 363 3.96 -12.35 -7.21
C ILE A 363 4.52 -11.23 -6.32
N SER A 364 5.32 -10.36 -6.91
CA SER A 364 5.76 -9.11 -6.30
C SER A 364 4.64 -8.08 -6.40
N ASN A 365 4.17 -7.55 -5.27
CA ASN A 365 3.10 -6.57 -5.21
C ASN A 365 3.68 -5.17 -4.93
N VAL A 366 3.67 -4.31 -5.94
CA VAL A 366 3.98 -2.88 -5.81
C VAL A 366 2.72 -2.21 -5.28
N HIS A 367 2.68 -1.96 -3.97
CA HIS A 367 1.44 -1.82 -3.22
C HIS A 367 1.25 -0.40 -2.70
N ILE A 368 0.07 0.18 -2.92
CA ILE A 368 -0.44 1.47 -2.39
C ILE A 368 0.34 2.73 -2.79
N LEU A 369 1.66 2.75 -2.65
CA LEU A 369 2.55 3.86 -3.00
C LEU A 369 2.36 5.10 -2.14
N ALA A 370 2.23 4.90 -0.83
CA ALA A 370 1.97 5.95 0.15
C ALA A 370 2.97 7.13 0.09
N ASN A 371 4.22 6.86 -0.26
CA ASN A 371 5.25 7.88 -0.37
C ASN A 371 5.23 8.68 -1.67
N LEU A 372 4.50 8.23 -2.69
CA LEU A 372 4.41 8.89 -4.00
C LEU A 372 3.15 9.77 -4.12
N GLU A 373 2.15 9.59 -3.25
CA GLU A 373 0.92 10.36 -3.35
C GLU A 373 1.14 11.87 -3.04
N PRO A 374 0.70 12.81 -3.92
CA PRO A 374 -0.13 12.60 -5.13
C PRO A 374 0.57 12.88 -6.48
N PHE A 375 1.82 13.35 -6.46
CA PHE A 375 2.49 13.89 -7.64
C PHE A 375 2.80 12.80 -8.67
N ARG A 376 2.91 13.18 -9.95
CA ARG A 376 3.33 12.27 -11.03
C ARG A 376 4.67 11.61 -10.69
N TRP A 377 4.74 10.30 -10.90
CA TRP A 377 5.97 9.51 -10.79
C TRP A 377 6.00 8.47 -11.92
N GLY A 378 7.12 8.34 -12.62
CA GLY A 378 7.21 7.46 -13.80
C GLY A 378 8.63 7.17 -14.26
N SER A 379 9.58 7.01 -13.33
CA SER A 379 11.01 6.82 -13.65
C SER A 379 11.30 5.46 -14.31
N PRO A 380 11.65 5.40 -15.61
CA PRO A 380 11.90 4.11 -16.26
C PRO A 380 13.13 3.39 -15.71
N ASP A 381 14.19 4.13 -15.39
CA ASP A 381 15.42 3.58 -14.80
C ASP A 381 15.16 2.91 -13.45
N PHE A 382 14.40 3.57 -12.57
CA PHE A 382 14.07 3.01 -11.26
C PHE A 382 13.26 1.72 -11.42
N VAL A 383 12.24 1.72 -12.29
CA VAL A 383 11.39 0.55 -12.51
C VAL A 383 12.20 -0.61 -13.09
N GLN A 384 13.07 -0.37 -14.08
CA GLN A 384 13.91 -1.43 -14.65
C GLN A 384 14.79 -2.10 -13.58
N LYS A 385 15.45 -1.30 -12.74
CA LYS A 385 16.28 -1.79 -11.64
C LYS A 385 15.44 -2.51 -10.58
N ALA A 386 14.25 -2.03 -10.27
CA ALA A 386 13.34 -2.66 -9.32
C ALA A 386 12.87 -4.03 -9.80
N VAL A 387 12.45 -4.17 -11.06
CA VAL A 387 12.06 -5.48 -11.63
C VAL A 387 13.26 -6.43 -11.69
N THR A 388 14.45 -5.91 -12.00
CA THR A 388 15.69 -6.70 -11.92
C THR A 388 15.92 -7.23 -10.50
N ALA A 389 15.69 -6.42 -9.47
CA ALA A 389 15.79 -6.84 -8.08
C ALA A 389 14.68 -7.82 -7.66
N MET A 390 13.46 -7.67 -8.20
CA MET A 390 12.39 -8.65 -7.99
C MET A 390 12.82 -10.05 -8.44
N HIS A 391 13.51 -10.16 -9.58
CA HIS A 391 14.09 -11.43 -10.02
C HIS A 391 15.29 -11.85 -9.16
N ASN A 392 16.31 -10.99 -9.06
CA ASN A 392 17.64 -11.38 -8.56
C ASN A 392 17.73 -11.48 -7.04
N VAL A 393 16.92 -10.70 -6.31
CA VAL A 393 16.93 -10.66 -4.84
C VAL A 393 15.73 -11.40 -4.27
N HIS A 394 14.53 -11.16 -4.81
CA HIS A 394 13.29 -11.73 -4.27
C HIS A 394 12.91 -13.08 -4.90
N GLY A 395 13.44 -13.41 -6.07
CA GLY A 395 13.05 -14.61 -6.81
C GLY A 395 11.62 -14.57 -7.33
N ALA A 396 11.00 -13.39 -7.43
CA ALA A 396 9.65 -13.25 -7.98
C ALA A 396 9.65 -13.50 -9.49
N ASN A 397 8.57 -14.08 -9.98
CA ASN A 397 8.34 -14.39 -11.39
C ASN A 397 6.98 -13.85 -11.88
N ALA A 398 6.37 -12.95 -11.12
CA ALA A 398 5.12 -12.29 -11.44
C ALA A 398 5.03 -10.90 -10.78
N LEU A 399 4.21 -10.03 -11.36
CA LEU A 399 4.00 -8.64 -10.93
C LEU A 399 2.50 -8.35 -10.72
N HIS A 400 2.21 -7.73 -9.58
CA HIS A 400 0.93 -7.08 -9.28
C HIS A 400 1.20 -5.59 -9.00
N LEU A 401 0.45 -4.71 -9.68
CA LEU A 401 0.71 -3.28 -9.70
C LEU A 401 -0.49 -2.46 -9.19
N TYR A 402 -0.29 -1.64 -8.16
CA TYR A 402 -1.24 -0.61 -7.78
C TYR A 402 -1.22 0.57 -8.75
N PRO A 403 -2.29 1.39 -8.82
CA PRO A 403 -2.21 2.70 -9.46
C PRO A 403 -1.10 3.55 -8.83
N GLN A 404 -0.48 4.44 -9.61
CA GLN A 404 0.69 5.21 -9.17
C GLN A 404 0.40 6.06 -7.92
N ALA A 405 -0.80 6.63 -7.83
CA ALA A 405 -1.35 7.31 -6.66
C ALA A 405 -2.88 7.24 -6.69
N SER A 406 -3.55 7.71 -5.65
CA SER A 406 -5.00 7.84 -5.58
C SER A 406 -5.77 6.51 -5.68
N TYR A 407 -5.21 5.41 -5.16
CA TYR A 407 -5.88 4.10 -5.16
C TYR A 407 -7.30 4.14 -4.59
N TRP A 408 -7.50 4.91 -3.51
CA TRP A 408 -8.77 5.02 -2.80
C TRP A 408 -9.81 5.93 -3.49
N ASP A 409 -9.46 6.56 -4.61
CA ASP A 409 -10.31 7.51 -5.35
C ASP A 409 -10.41 7.18 -6.86
N TRP A 410 -10.23 5.90 -7.21
CA TRP A 410 -10.41 5.42 -8.58
C TRP A 410 -11.77 5.86 -9.16
N PRO A 411 -11.83 6.38 -10.41
CA PRO A 411 -10.79 6.35 -11.45
C PRO A 411 -9.98 7.64 -11.59
N TYR A 412 -10.02 8.54 -10.59
CA TYR A 412 -9.50 9.89 -10.71
C TYR A 412 -8.20 10.10 -9.94
N THR A 413 -7.40 11.06 -10.40
CA THR A 413 -6.21 11.53 -9.69
C THR A 413 -6.59 12.59 -8.66
N ALA A 414 -5.62 13.05 -7.87
CA ALA A 414 -5.80 14.16 -6.94
C ALA A 414 -5.65 15.55 -7.59
N ASP A 415 -5.38 15.63 -8.90
CA ASP A 415 -5.24 16.90 -9.62
C ASP A 415 -6.55 17.70 -9.56
N LYS A 416 -6.42 19.00 -9.32
CA LYS A 416 -7.51 19.97 -9.34
C LYS A 416 -7.49 20.69 -10.69
N LEU A 417 -8.41 20.31 -11.58
CA LEU A 417 -8.56 20.96 -12.88
C LEU A 417 -9.53 22.15 -12.80
N PRO A 418 -9.48 23.07 -13.78
CA PRO A 418 -10.51 24.08 -13.97
C PRO A 418 -11.92 23.47 -14.03
N ASN A 419 -12.94 24.25 -13.65
CA ASN A 419 -14.35 23.84 -13.68
C ASN A 419 -14.71 22.61 -12.82
N ASN A 420 -13.85 22.21 -11.86
CA ASN A 420 -13.99 20.99 -11.06
C ASN A 420 -14.00 19.70 -11.88
N GLU A 421 -13.43 19.72 -13.09
CA GLU A 421 -13.15 18.49 -13.82
C GLU A 421 -12.17 17.60 -13.03
N ARG A 422 -12.22 16.30 -13.27
CA ARG A 422 -11.35 15.31 -12.61
C ARG A 422 -10.48 14.64 -13.65
N GLU A 423 -9.18 14.59 -13.41
CA GLU A 423 -8.23 13.92 -14.31
C GLU A 423 -8.31 12.41 -14.10
N PHE A 424 -8.37 11.64 -15.18
CA PHE A 424 -8.39 10.18 -15.11
C PHE A 424 -6.98 9.63 -14.87
N GLN A 425 -6.85 8.65 -13.98
CA GLN A 425 -5.57 7.99 -13.70
C GLN A 425 -4.97 7.34 -14.96
N LEU A 426 -5.80 6.80 -15.86
CA LEU A 426 -5.32 6.18 -17.10
C LEU A 426 -4.69 7.19 -18.07
N ASP A 427 -5.15 8.44 -18.05
CA ASP A 427 -4.64 9.48 -18.93
C ASP A 427 -3.34 10.07 -18.37
N ARG A 428 -3.27 10.28 -17.05
CA ARG A 428 -2.09 10.80 -16.36
C ARG A 428 -0.97 9.76 -16.23
N ASP A 429 -1.29 8.57 -15.74
CA ASP A 429 -0.32 7.57 -15.28
C ASP A 429 0.04 6.55 -16.37
N TRP A 430 -0.15 6.87 -17.66
CA TRP A 430 0.16 5.95 -18.77
C TRP A 430 1.60 5.41 -18.72
N ILE A 431 2.57 6.28 -18.39
CA ILE A 431 3.99 5.94 -18.28
C ILE A 431 4.24 4.93 -17.16
N TRP A 432 3.47 4.98 -16.07
CA TRP A 432 3.56 4.03 -14.98
C TRP A 432 3.20 2.62 -15.46
N TYR A 433 2.02 2.44 -16.06
CA TYR A 433 1.61 1.12 -16.56
C TYR A 433 2.54 0.59 -17.66
N GLN A 434 3.03 1.48 -18.54
CA GLN A 434 3.91 1.09 -19.64
C GLN A 434 5.31 0.69 -19.15
N THR A 435 5.91 1.43 -18.21
CA THR A 435 7.23 1.08 -17.65
C THR A 435 7.19 -0.28 -16.97
N TRP A 436 6.23 -0.50 -16.08
CA TRP A 436 6.08 -1.78 -15.38
C TRP A 436 5.74 -2.94 -16.32
N GLY A 437 4.84 -2.76 -17.28
CA GLY A 437 4.51 -3.78 -18.28
C GLY A 437 5.72 -4.16 -19.14
N ARG A 438 6.49 -3.16 -19.61
CA ARG A 438 7.69 -3.35 -20.43
C ARG A 438 8.78 -4.15 -19.71
N TYR A 439 9.05 -3.83 -18.46
CA TYR A 439 10.13 -4.48 -17.71
C TYR A 439 9.69 -5.81 -17.07
N ALA A 440 8.40 -6.00 -16.75
CA ALA A 440 7.89 -7.32 -16.39
C ALA A 440 7.88 -8.29 -17.58
N TRP A 441 7.74 -7.77 -18.81
CA TRP A 441 7.96 -8.56 -20.03
C TRP A 441 9.42 -8.96 -20.18
N ASN A 442 10.35 -8.00 -20.10
CA ASN A 442 11.79 -8.26 -20.14
C ASN A 442 12.54 -7.11 -19.46
N CYS A 443 13.24 -7.40 -18.36
CA CYS A 443 14.02 -6.42 -17.61
C CYS A 443 15.47 -6.28 -18.10
N HIS A 444 15.96 -7.25 -18.89
CA HIS A 444 17.32 -7.31 -19.44
C HIS A 444 17.45 -6.53 -20.77
N ARG A 445 17.07 -5.25 -20.76
CA ARG A 445 17.17 -4.33 -21.90
C ARG A 445 18.38 -3.40 -21.74
N ASP A 446 19.08 -3.11 -22.83
CA ASP A 446 20.20 -2.17 -22.79
C ASP A 446 19.72 -0.77 -22.39
N ARG A 447 20.47 -0.13 -21.49
CA ARG A 447 20.05 1.16 -20.93
C ARG A 447 20.03 2.28 -21.97
N THR A 448 20.94 2.28 -22.93
CA THR A 448 21.00 3.31 -23.97
C THR A 448 19.82 3.16 -24.94
N ASP A 449 19.48 1.92 -25.30
CA ASP A 449 18.30 1.63 -26.11
C ASP A 449 17.01 2.01 -25.37
N GLU A 450 16.92 1.75 -24.06
CA GLU A 450 15.77 2.16 -23.25
C GLU A 450 15.64 3.69 -23.17
N MET A 451 16.75 4.43 -23.00
CA MET A 451 16.70 5.89 -23.06
C MET A 451 16.14 6.38 -24.40
N GLY A 452 16.62 5.83 -25.52
CA GLY A 452 16.09 6.16 -26.85
C GLY A 452 14.61 5.81 -27.01
N TYR A 453 14.18 4.64 -26.53
CA TYR A 453 12.78 4.24 -26.54
C TYR A 453 11.89 5.22 -25.76
N TRP A 454 12.26 5.56 -24.52
CA TRP A 454 11.47 6.45 -23.68
C TRP A 454 11.46 7.89 -24.17
N ASP A 455 12.59 8.37 -24.70
CA ASP A 455 12.70 9.67 -25.35
C ASP A 455 11.72 9.74 -26.55
N HIS A 456 11.63 8.69 -27.35
CA HIS A 456 10.67 8.59 -28.45
C HIS A 456 9.20 8.56 -27.98
N GLN A 457 8.86 7.73 -26.98
CA GLN A 457 7.49 7.64 -26.46
C GLN A 457 7.02 8.99 -25.86
N LEU A 458 7.87 9.65 -25.09
CA LEU A 458 7.59 10.99 -24.53
C LEU A 458 7.52 12.06 -25.63
N GLY A 459 8.40 11.99 -26.62
CA GLY A 459 8.39 12.87 -27.80
C GLY A 459 7.06 12.80 -28.54
N LYS A 460 6.56 11.58 -28.77
CA LYS A 460 5.25 11.34 -29.40
C LYS A 460 4.10 11.87 -28.54
N PHE A 461 4.11 11.62 -27.23
CA PHE A 461 3.05 12.06 -26.33
C PHE A 461 2.96 13.59 -26.25
N TYR A 462 4.08 14.30 -26.15
CA TYR A 462 4.12 15.76 -26.02
C TYR A 462 4.31 16.51 -27.35
N GLY A 463 4.40 15.79 -28.47
CA GLY A 463 4.62 16.36 -29.81
C GLY A 463 5.93 17.14 -29.89
N THR A 464 7.03 16.54 -29.47
CA THR A 464 8.38 17.12 -29.52
C THR A 464 9.40 16.11 -30.05
N SER A 465 10.62 16.54 -30.39
CA SER A 465 11.68 15.62 -30.86
C SER A 465 12.22 14.77 -29.72
N ASP A 466 12.72 13.57 -30.03
CA ASP A 466 13.36 12.66 -29.06
C ASP A 466 14.47 13.39 -28.26
N GLU A 467 15.29 14.22 -28.93
CA GLU A 467 16.33 15.03 -28.28
C GLU A 467 15.75 15.96 -27.19
N ASN A 468 14.62 16.63 -27.45
CA ASN A 468 14.00 17.51 -26.46
C ASN A 468 13.27 16.71 -25.39
N ALA A 469 12.59 15.62 -25.78
CA ALA A 469 11.90 14.70 -24.89
C ALA A 469 12.85 14.01 -23.89
N SER A 470 14.13 13.88 -24.23
CA SER A 470 15.15 13.41 -23.28
C SER A 470 15.21 14.22 -21.99
N ASN A 471 14.90 15.52 -22.03
CA ASN A 471 14.82 16.33 -20.82
C ASN A 471 13.58 15.97 -19.97
N ILE A 472 12.47 15.53 -20.59
CA ILE A 472 11.28 15.05 -19.88
C ILE A 472 11.59 13.71 -19.18
N ARG A 473 12.30 12.80 -19.86
CA ARG A 473 12.78 11.56 -19.22
C ARG A 473 13.69 11.87 -18.03
N VAL A 474 14.67 12.76 -18.21
CA VAL A 474 15.57 13.19 -17.11
C VAL A 474 14.77 13.77 -15.95
N ALA A 475 13.73 14.57 -16.21
CA ALA A 475 12.88 15.10 -15.14
C ALA A 475 12.19 13.98 -14.33
N TYR A 476 11.63 12.97 -14.98
CA TYR A 476 11.06 11.80 -14.31
C TYR A 476 12.09 10.96 -13.56
N GLU A 477 13.28 10.74 -14.13
CA GLU A 477 14.30 9.89 -13.51
C GLU A 477 14.95 10.56 -12.30
N GLU A 478 15.22 11.87 -12.38
CA GLU A 478 15.79 12.64 -11.26
C GLU A 478 14.75 12.83 -10.14
N SER A 479 13.54 13.32 -10.46
CA SER A 479 12.48 13.46 -9.44
C SER A 479 12.07 12.11 -8.83
N GLY A 480 12.15 11.04 -9.62
CA GLY A 480 11.77 9.69 -9.23
C GLY A 480 12.59 9.11 -8.07
N GLU A 481 13.77 9.67 -7.78
CA GLU A 481 14.64 9.26 -6.66
C GLU A 481 14.32 9.99 -5.35
N ILE A 482 13.57 11.09 -5.38
CA ILE A 482 13.34 11.96 -4.20
C ILE A 482 12.54 11.24 -3.11
N ALA A 483 11.30 10.84 -3.41
CA ALA A 483 10.42 10.19 -2.43
C ALA A 483 10.95 8.82 -1.95
N PRO A 484 11.51 7.94 -2.80
CA PRO A 484 12.11 6.69 -2.35
C PRO A 484 13.27 6.89 -1.37
N LYS A 485 14.21 7.80 -1.67
CA LYS A 485 15.36 8.10 -0.81
C LYS A 485 14.95 8.72 0.52
N LEU A 486 14.05 9.71 0.49
CA LEU A 486 13.60 10.37 1.72
C LEU A 486 12.84 9.40 2.63
N LEU A 487 11.97 8.53 2.08
CA LEU A 487 11.24 7.59 2.93
C LEU A 487 12.17 6.58 3.59
N ARG A 488 13.04 5.91 2.84
CA ARG A 488 13.90 4.85 3.42
C ARG A 488 14.88 5.38 4.46
N ARG A 489 15.25 6.66 4.36
CA ARG A 489 16.26 7.26 5.23
C ARG A 489 15.69 7.95 6.47
N PHE A 490 14.48 8.52 6.37
CA PHE A 490 13.88 9.34 7.41
C PHE A 490 12.45 8.92 7.82
N GLY A 491 11.80 8.06 7.03
CA GLY A 491 10.42 7.65 7.27
C GLY A 491 10.22 6.94 8.60
N ILE A 492 9.01 7.01 9.13
CA ILE A 492 8.57 6.25 10.28
C ILE A 492 8.12 4.85 9.85
N THR A 493 7.45 4.76 8.71
CA THR A 493 6.91 3.50 8.16
C THR A 493 6.82 3.59 6.64
N GLU A 494 6.83 2.43 5.97
CA GLU A 494 6.46 2.32 4.55
C GLU A 494 4.94 2.26 4.32
N GLY A 495 4.17 2.07 5.39
CA GLY A 495 2.71 2.02 5.37
C GLY A 495 2.05 3.37 5.06
N ASN A 496 0.82 3.34 4.51
CA ASN A 496 -0.01 4.54 4.30
C ASN A 496 -0.48 5.23 5.58
N ARG A 497 -0.12 4.68 6.75
CA ARG A 497 -0.07 5.42 8.01
C ARG A 497 0.77 6.70 7.88
N GLN A 498 1.74 6.75 6.96
CA GLN A 498 2.52 7.94 6.62
C GLN A 498 2.20 8.49 5.23
N THR A 499 2.00 9.80 5.15
CA THR A 499 1.97 10.56 3.89
C THR A 499 3.24 11.39 3.77
N LEU A 500 4.27 10.86 3.10
CA LEU A 500 5.60 11.50 3.06
C LEU A 500 5.56 12.92 2.52
N LEU A 501 4.85 13.13 1.40
CA LEU A 501 4.89 14.40 0.66
C LEU A 501 4.15 15.56 1.36
N LEU A 502 3.49 15.31 2.50
CA LEU A 502 3.01 16.36 3.41
C LEU A 502 4.10 16.86 4.39
N GLY A 503 5.29 16.25 4.36
CA GLY A 503 6.43 16.60 5.21
C GLY A 503 6.45 15.83 6.53
N MET A 504 7.37 16.23 7.40
CA MET A 504 7.55 15.67 8.74
C MET A 504 7.77 16.79 9.77
N PHE A 505 7.36 16.55 11.01
CA PHE A 505 7.70 17.40 12.15
C PHE A 505 9.15 17.15 12.59
N MET A 506 9.80 18.17 13.17
CA MET A 506 11.09 18.07 13.83
C MET A 506 11.10 16.96 14.89
N SER A 507 10.02 16.84 15.66
CA SER A 507 9.83 15.77 16.65
C SER A 507 9.98 14.37 16.04
N GLN A 508 9.51 14.16 14.81
CA GLN A 508 9.62 12.87 14.11
C GLN A 508 11.04 12.59 13.62
N LEU A 509 11.86 13.63 13.41
CA LEU A 509 13.27 13.48 13.02
C LEU A 509 14.19 13.27 14.21
N VAL A 510 13.94 13.95 15.34
CA VAL A 510 14.79 13.85 16.54
C VAL A 510 14.37 12.74 17.50
N ASN A 511 13.12 12.27 17.43
CA ASN A 511 12.60 11.18 18.25
C ASN A 511 11.71 10.22 17.43
N PRO A 512 12.23 9.58 16.37
CA PRO A 512 11.43 8.78 15.46
C PRO A 512 10.79 7.54 16.13
N TYR A 513 11.44 6.95 17.13
CA TYR A 513 10.93 5.76 17.83
C TYR A 513 9.64 6.04 18.62
N LYS A 514 9.38 7.29 19.04
CA LYS A 514 8.10 7.71 19.64
C LYS A 514 6.91 7.44 18.73
N TYR A 515 7.12 7.53 17.42
CA TYR A 515 6.09 7.38 16.39
C TYR A 515 5.96 5.94 15.87
N THR A 516 6.60 4.97 16.54
CA THR A 516 6.60 3.54 16.21
C THR A 516 7.17 3.25 14.83
N ILE A 517 8.49 3.01 14.74
CA ILE A 517 9.12 2.52 13.52
C ILE A 517 8.71 1.05 13.30
N TYR A 518 8.23 0.73 12.10
CA TYR A 518 7.80 -0.64 11.79
C TYR A 518 9.02 -1.60 11.68
N PRO A 519 9.01 -2.75 12.39
CA PRO A 519 10.15 -3.68 12.37
C PRO A 519 10.47 -4.24 10.98
N GLY A 520 11.74 -4.28 10.61
CA GLY A 520 12.20 -4.79 9.32
C GLY A 520 12.25 -3.73 8.22
N PHE A 521 11.63 -2.56 8.41
CA PHE A 521 11.59 -1.48 7.42
C PHE A 521 13.00 -0.98 7.06
N TYR A 522 13.75 -0.45 8.03
CA TYR A 522 15.11 0.07 7.81
C TYR A 522 16.12 -1.05 7.46
N GLU A 523 15.82 -2.29 7.84
CA GLU A 523 16.64 -3.44 7.53
C GLU A 523 16.43 -3.99 6.12
N SER A 524 15.33 -3.63 5.44
CA SER A 524 14.92 -4.26 4.17
C SER A 524 14.67 -3.31 3.01
N CYS A 525 14.23 -2.08 3.25
CA CYS A 525 13.76 -1.13 2.23
C CYS A 525 14.84 -0.24 1.60
N GLY A 526 16.07 -0.77 1.46
CA GLY A 526 17.16 -0.12 0.74
C GLY A 526 18.53 -0.45 1.30
N PRO A 527 19.58 0.29 0.88
CA PRO A 527 20.94 0.10 1.37
C PRO A 527 21.03 0.13 2.91
N GLU A 528 22.06 -0.50 3.46
CA GLU A 528 22.40 -0.28 4.88
C GLU A 528 22.69 1.20 5.10
N GLY A 529 22.33 1.75 6.25
CA GLY A 529 22.70 3.12 6.61
C GLY A 529 22.06 3.61 7.90
N GLU A 530 22.31 4.86 8.25
CA GLU A 530 22.06 5.43 9.58
C GLU A 530 20.91 6.43 9.60
N LYS A 531 19.99 6.30 10.57
CA LYS A 531 19.01 7.34 10.88
C LYS A 531 19.74 8.59 11.37
N LEU A 532 19.08 9.75 11.30
CA LEU A 532 19.68 11.00 11.78
C LEU A 532 20.14 10.91 13.25
N ILE A 533 19.35 10.27 14.12
CA ILE A 533 19.69 10.06 15.53
C ILE A 533 20.93 9.16 15.72
N GLU A 534 21.07 8.11 14.93
CA GLU A 534 22.19 7.16 14.97
C GLU A 534 23.47 7.85 14.45
N TYR A 535 23.33 8.64 13.37
CA TYR A 535 24.40 9.45 12.80
C TYR A 535 24.98 10.43 13.84
N VAL A 536 24.12 11.25 14.47
CA VAL A 536 24.57 12.23 15.45
C VAL A 536 25.15 11.56 16.69
N GLU A 537 24.53 10.48 17.19
CA GLU A 537 25.08 9.71 18.30
C GLU A 537 26.50 9.20 18.01
N LYS A 538 26.72 8.66 16.81
CA LYS A 538 28.05 8.17 16.39
C LYS A 538 29.08 9.28 16.29
N GLU A 539 28.72 10.46 15.77
CA GLU A 539 29.60 11.63 15.73
C GLU A 539 30.08 12.00 17.14
N TRP A 540 29.15 12.09 18.11
CA TRP A 540 29.48 12.43 19.50
C TRP A 540 30.28 11.34 20.21
N LYS A 541 30.01 10.06 19.90
CA LYS A 541 30.77 8.91 20.41
C LYS A 541 32.06 8.64 19.63
N LYS A 542 32.36 9.42 18.57
CA LYS A 542 33.50 9.23 17.67
C LYS A 542 33.58 7.81 17.09
N GLN A 543 32.42 7.28 16.72
CA GLN A 543 32.29 5.96 16.12
C GLN A 543 32.25 6.07 14.59
N PRO A 544 32.75 5.05 13.86
CA PRO A 544 32.72 5.07 12.41
C PRO A 544 31.29 4.95 11.88
N HIS A 545 31.03 5.69 10.80
CA HIS A 545 29.80 5.60 10.03
C HIS A 545 29.79 4.42 9.06
N VAL A 546 28.61 3.86 8.78
CA VAL A 546 28.42 2.72 7.88
C VAL A 546 27.21 2.95 6.98
N GLY A 547 27.38 2.72 5.68
CA GLY A 547 26.30 2.73 4.70
C GLY A 547 25.83 4.13 4.26
N GLU A 548 24.55 4.22 3.89
CA GLU A 548 23.87 5.42 3.41
C GLU A 548 23.65 6.43 4.55
N MET A 549 24.20 7.64 4.38
CA MET A 549 24.20 8.68 5.40
C MET A 549 23.03 9.66 5.22
N PRO A 550 22.40 10.13 6.31
CA PRO A 550 21.24 11.01 6.20
C PRO A 550 21.58 12.35 5.55
N LEU A 551 22.75 12.93 5.86
CA LEU A 551 23.17 14.22 5.28
C LEU A 551 23.51 14.11 3.77
N ASP A 552 24.05 12.97 3.35
CA ASP A 552 24.33 12.73 1.93
C ASP A 552 23.02 12.61 1.15
N ILE A 553 22.01 11.94 1.73
CA ILE A 553 20.70 11.77 1.07
C ILE A 553 19.98 13.09 0.87
N VAL A 554 19.91 13.96 1.87
CA VAL A 554 19.27 15.28 1.68
C VAL A 554 20.05 16.18 0.71
N ALA A 555 21.37 16.00 0.60
CA ALA A 555 22.19 16.68 -0.41
C ALA A 555 21.93 16.15 -1.83
N GLN A 556 21.78 14.84 -2.01
CA GLN A 556 21.41 14.25 -3.30
C GLN A 556 20.00 14.64 -3.72
N VAL A 557 19.06 14.68 -2.79
CA VAL A 557 17.65 14.96 -3.07
C VAL A 557 17.40 16.40 -3.54
N ILE A 558 18.15 17.39 -3.02
CA ILE A 558 18.10 18.75 -3.58
C ILE A 558 18.67 18.80 -5.01
N GLU A 559 19.75 18.06 -5.29
CA GLU A 559 20.33 17.98 -6.62
C GLU A 559 19.37 17.33 -7.62
N HIS A 560 18.71 16.24 -7.21
CA HIS A 560 17.63 15.62 -7.98
C HIS A 560 16.51 16.62 -8.31
N GLY A 561 16.05 17.39 -7.32
CA GLY A 561 15.02 18.42 -7.52
C GLY A 561 15.46 19.51 -8.50
N ASP A 562 16.69 20.02 -8.36
CA ASP A 562 17.24 21.05 -9.24
C ASP A 562 17.40 20.57 -10.67
N ARG A 563 17.91 19.35 -10.87
CA ARG A 563 18.07 18.75 -12.20
C ARG A 563 16.72 18.46 -12.85
N ALA A 564 15.73 17.98 -12.08
CA ALA A 564 14.40 17.72 -12.60
C ALA A 564 13.72 18.99 -13.10
N VAL A 565 13.77 20.08 -12.31
CA VAL A 565 13.24 21.39 -12.72
C VAL A 565 13.98 21.95 -13.93
N ALA A 566 15.32 21.92 -13.91
CA ALA A 566 16.12 22.42 -15.03
C ALA A 566 15.81 21.69 -16.34
N ALA A 567 15.60 20.38 -16.28
CA ALA A 567 15.28 19.56 -17.44
C ALA A 567 13.86 19.83 -17.95
N ILE A 568 12.84 19.84 -17.09
CA ILE A 568 11.46 20.06 -17.55
C ILE A 568 11.25 21.48 -18.08
N ASP A 569 11.86 22.50 -17.46
CA ASP A 569 11.75 23.88 -17.93
C ASP A 569 12.43 24.07 -19.30
N LYS A 570 13.50 23.32 -19.56
CA LYS A 570 14.17 23.32 -20.86
C LYS A 570 13.33 22.68 -21.96
N ALA A 571 12.51 21.68 -21.65
CA ALA A 571 11.60 21.05 -22.61
C ALA A 571 10.38 21.93 -22.95
N ALA A 572 9.98 22.85 -22.08
CA ALA A 572 8.70 23.57 -22.17
C ALA A 572 8.45 24.28 -23.51
N GLY A 573 9.50 24.88 -24.10
CA GLY A 573 9.39 25.62 -25.35
C GLY A 573 9.14 24.76 -26.60
N SER A 574 9.38 23.44 -26.53
CA SER A 574 9.32 22.53 -27.68
C SER A 574 8.07 21.63 -27.70
N VAL A 575 7.21 21.72 -26.69
CA VAL A 575 5.99 20.91 -26.55
C VAL A 575 4.86 21.45 -27.43
N SER A 576 4.25 20.59 -28.25
CA SER A 576 3.16 20.97 -29.16
C SER A 576 1.84 20.25 -28.90
N SER A 577 1.86 19.10 -28.21
CA SER A 577 0.69 18.28 -27.86
C SER A 577 0.61 18.05 -26.34
N ASN A 578 -0.59 17.78 -25.81
CA ASN A 578 -0.81 17.55 -24.37
C ASN A 578 -0.21 18.64 -23.46
N LYS A 579 -0.33 19.91 -23.88
CA LYS A 579 0.31 21.06 -23.22
C LYS A 579 -0.13 21.26 -21.77
N ASP A 580 -1.42 21.06 -21.49
CA ASP A 580 -1.95 21.24 -20.14
C ASP A 580 -1.42 20.14 -19.20
N GLU A 581 -1.29 18.91 -19.70
CA GLU A 581 -0.67 17.81 -18.96
C GLU A 581 0.83 18.06 -18.73
N PHE A 582 1.54 18.56 -19.75
CA PHE A 582 2.93 18.97 -19.60
C PHE A 582 3.10 20.06 -18.53
N ALA A 583 2.21 21.05 -18.51
CA ALA A 583 2.25 22.13 -17.52
C ALA A 583 2.02 21.60 -16.09
N ARG A 584 1.15 20.61 -15.90
CA ARG A 584 0.98 19.92 -14.61
C ARG A 584 2.22 19.11 -14.22
N LEU A 585 2.80 18.36 -15.15
CA LEU A 585 4.08 17.67 -14.92
C LEU A 585 5.19 18.65 -14.53
N GLN A 586 5.29 19.79 -15.22
CA GLN A 586 6.21 20.85 -14.87
C GLN A 586 5.98 21.34 -13.43
N ASN A 587 4.73 21.66 -13.08
CA ASN A 587 4.39 22.06 -11.71
C ASN A 587 4.82 21.00 -10.67
N ASP A 588 4.60 19.71 -10.95
CA ASP A 588 5.00 18.62 -10.06
C ASP A 588 6.52 18.58 -9.83
N MET A 589 7.34 18.85 -10.85
CA MET A 589 8.80 18.93 -10.67
C MET A 589 9.20 20.10 -9.75
N HIS A 590 8.53 21.26 -9.89
CA HIS A 590 8.73 22.39 -8.98
C HIS A 590 8.27 22.05 -7.56
N CYS A 591 7.14 21.36 -7.38
CA CYS A 591 6.69 20.86 -6.08
C CYS A 591 7.73 19.93 -5.43
N TYR A 592 8.27 18.96 -6.19
CA TYR A 592 9.32 18.06 -5.70
C TYR A 592 10.57 18.82 -5.26
N ARG A 593 11.01 19.84 -6.00
CA ARG A 593 12.15 20.67 -5.61
C ARG A 593 11.87 21.44 -4.31
N GLU A 594 10.75 22.14 -4.22
CA GLU A 594 10.42 22.90 -2.99
C GLU A 594 10.29 21.98 -1.77
N PHE A 595 9.71 20.79 -1.95
CA PHE A 595 9.67 19.76 -0.92
C PHE A 595 11.08 19.30 -0.50
N ALA A 596 11.96 19.00 -1.46
CA ALA A 596 13.34 18.58 -1.21
C ALA A 596 14.13 19.62 -0.41
N TYR A 597 14.03 20.91 -0.78
CA TYR A 597 14.69 22.01 -0.07
C TYR A 597 14.13 22.18 1.35
N ALA A 598 12.80 22.20 1.51
CA ALA A 598 12.15 22.27 2.81
C ALA A 598 12.61 21.14 3.74
N PHE A 599 12.67 19.91 3.22
CA PHE A 599 13.08 18.72 3.97
C PHE A 599 14.57 18.76 4.36
N ASN A 600 15.47 19.10 3.43
CA ASN A 600 16.91 19.24 3.67
C ASN A 600 17.21 20.24 4.79
N LEU A 601 16.59 21.42 4.74
CA LEU A 601 16.76 22.45 5.76
C LEU A 601 16.24 22.01 7.13
N LYS A 602 15.09 21.32 7.15
CA LYS A 602 14.52 20.77 8.40
C LYS A 602 15.41 19.66 9.00
N VAL A 603 15.99 18.78 8.19
CA VAL A 603 16.96 17.77 8.65
C VAL A 603 18.22 18.40 9.23
N LYS A 604 18.76 19.45 8.59
CA LYS A 604 19.90 20.19 9.12
C LYS A 604 19.58 20.87 10.46
N ALA A 605 18.38 21.44 10.61
CA ALA A 605 17.91 21.96 11.89
C ALA A 605 17.80 20.84 12.95
N ALA A 606 17.23 19.69 12.59
CA ALA A 606 17.08 18.55 13.49
C ALA A 606 18.43 18.00 13.97
N LYS A 607 19.46 17.99 13.10
CA LYS A 607 20.83 17.64 13.50
C LYS A 607 21.33 18.56 14.62
N LEU A 608 21.16 19.88 14.49
CA LEU A 608 21.59 20.84 15.52
C LEU A 608 20.83 20.64 16.85
N VAL A 609 19.54 20.31 16.80
CA VAL A 609 18.77 19.97 18.00
C VAL A 609 19.30 18.69 18.67
N LEU A 610 19.71 17.70 17.88
CA LEU A 610 20.37 16.50 18.40
C LEU A 610 21.77 16.79 18.92
N ASP A 611 22.54 17.68 18.29
CA ASP A 611 23.83 18.13 18.82
C ASP A 611 23.67 18.82 20.18
N TYR A 612 22.60 19.61 20.36
CA TYR A 612 22.23 20.12 21.67
C TYR A 612 21.89 19.00 22.66
N GLN A 613 21.18 17.93 22.23
CA GLN A 613 20.87 16.80 23.12
C GLN A 613 22.12 16.23 23.79
N TRP A 614 23.21 16.09 23.01
CA TRP A 614 24.48 15.51 23.46
C TRP A 614 25.42 16.53 24.13
N GLY A 615 25.62 17.70 23.51
CA GLY A 615 26.59 18.70 23.96
C GLY A 615 26.04 19.74 24.94
N LYS A 616 24.71 19.90 25.00
CA LYS A 616 23.99 20.94 25.75
C LYS A 616 24.41 22.38 25.39
N GLU A 617 24.99 22.58 24.21
CA GLU A 617 25.35 23.92 23.71
C GLU A 617 24.13 24.63 23.12
N ILE A 618 23.62 25.64 23.85
CA ILE A 618 22.44 26.43 23.44
C ILE A 618 22.59 27.05 22.05
N LYS A 619 23.82 27.38 21.65
CA LYS A 619 24.13 27.94 20.33
C LYS A 619 23.59 27.07 19.18
N ASN A 620 23.62 25.74 19.33
CA ASN A 620 23.06 24.83 18.33
C ASN A 620 21.55 25.06 18.13
N LEU A 621 20.81 25.32 19.21
CA LEU A 621 19.37 25.64 19.12
C LEU A 621 19.11 27.01 18.49
N GLU A 622 19.98 27.99 18.73
CA GLU A 622 19.91 29.30 18.07
C GLU A 622 20.16 29.19 16.57
N GLU A 623 21.16 28.39 16.16
CA GLU A 623 21.50 28.15 14.75
C GLU A 623 20.46 27.27 14.02
N ALA A 624 19.64 26.51 14.75
CA ALA A 624 18.53 25.76 14.17
C ALA A 624 17.38 26.66 13.67
N ILE A 625 17.16 27.83 14.30
CA ILE A 625 16.08 28.76 13.94
C ILE A 625 16.12 29.20 12.46
N PRO A 626 17.22 29.78 11.95
CA PRO A 626 17.25 30.25 10.56
C PRO A 626 17.06 29.13 9.54
N LEU A 627 17.43 27.89 9.87
CA LEU A 627 17.18 26.73 9.01
C LEU A 627 15.70 26.34 9.01
N MET A 628 15.03 26.38 10.16
CA MET A 628 13.57 26.14 10.24
C MET A 628 12.78 27.25 9.52
N GLU A 629 13.23 28.50 9.60
CA GLU A 629 12.62 29.63 8.89
C GLU A 629 12.72 29.45 7.37
N GLN A 630 13.91 29.15 6.85
CA GLN A 630 14.10 28.87 5.42
C GLN A 630 13.34 27.60 4.97
N SER A 631 13.27 26.57 5.81
CA SER A 631 12.44 25.38 5.53
C SER A 631 10.98 25.77 5.32
N LEU A 632 10.44 26.66 6.15
CA LEU A 632 9.07 27.19 6.02
C LEU A 632 8.90 28.10 4.80
N GLU A 633 9.92 28.83 4.35
CA GLU A 633 9.84 29.60 3.10
C GLU A 633 9.59 28.68 1.89
N HIS A 634 10.36 27.62 1.76
CA HIS A 634 10.14 26.60 0.72
C HIS A 634 8.80 25.88 0.90
N TYR A 635 8.40 25.58 2.13
CA TYR A 635 7.10 24.94 2.37
C TYR A 635 5.93 25.86 1.99
N ARG A 636 6.03 27.18 2.23
CA ARG A 636 5.02 28.15 1.75
C ARG A 636 4.98 28.20 0.23
N LYS A 637 6.13 28.13 -0.44
CA LYS A 637 6.18 28.03 -1.90
C LYS A 637 5.51 26.75 -2.41
N LEU A 638 5.72 25.62 -1.73
CA LEU A 638 5.02 24.36 -2.03
C LEU A 638 3.49 24.49 -1.87
N VAL A 639 3.02 25.21 -0.84
CA VAL A 639 1.58 25.51 -0.69
C VAL A 639 1.06 26.34 -1.87
N GLU A 640 1.78 27.37 -2.31
CA GLU A 640 1.39 28.16 -3.49
C GLU A 640 1.28 27.31 -4.77
N LEU A 641 2.19 26.34 -4.95
CA LEU A 641 2.19 25.45 -6.11
C LEU A 641 1.06 24.40 -6.06
N THR A 642 0.47 24.16 -4.89
CA THR A 642 -0.48 23.04 -4.70
C THR A 642 -1.92 23.47 -4.40
N ASP A 643 -2.18 24.62 -3.76
CA ASP A 643 -3.52 25.05 -3.30
C ASP A 643 -4.57 25.09 -4.42
N GLU A 644 -4.14 25.47 -5.63
CA GLU A 644 -5.00 25.52 -6.82
C GLU A 644 -4.80 24.38 -7.81
N HIS A 645 -3.84 23.46 -7.56
CA HIS A 645 -3.50 22.37 -8.48
C HIS A 645 -3.80 20.96 -7.94
N TYR A 646 -4.03 20.81 -6.62
CA TYR A 646 -4.32 19.53 -5.99
C TYR A 646 -5.48 19.62 -5.00
N LEU A 647 -6.29 18.57 -4.97
CA LEU A 647 -7.42 18.41 -4.03
C LEU A 647 -6.94 17.95 -2.64
N TYR A 648 -5.92 17.10 -2.61
CA TYR A 648 -5.36 16.47 -1.42
C TYR A 648 -4.01 15.80 -1.77
N ALA A 649 -3.25 15.39 -0.74
CA ALA A 649 -2.08 14.54 -0.86
C ALA A 649 -2.45 13.06 -0.71
N ASN A 650 -2.90 12.65 0.48
CA ASN A 650 -3.30 11.26 0.73
C ASN A 650 -4.73 10.95 0.25
N SER A 651 -4.89 9.85 -0.47
CA SER A 651 -6.22 9.36 -0.84
C SER A 651 -6.89 8.54 0.28
N MET A 652 -6.14 7.92 1.19
CA MET A 652 -6.70 7.36 2.43
C MET A 652 -6.94 8.47 3.45
N GLN A 653 -8.20 8.86 3.67
CA GLN A 653 -8.58 10.06 4.42
C GLN A 653 -9.28 9.72 5.74
N THR A 654 -8.67 8.81 6.49
CA THR A 654 -9.23 8.22 7.71
C THR A 654 -8.26 8.30 8.89
N ALA A 655 -8.72 7.89 10.07
CA ALA A 655 -7.95 7.92 11.32
C ALA A 655 -6.72 6.99 11.33
N GLN A 656 -6.59 6.09 10.35
CA GLN A 656 -5.41 5.23 10.16
C GLN A 656 -4.18 6.03 9.72
N ARG A 657 -4.35 7.18 9.06
CA ARG A 657 -3.23 8.05 8.68
C ARG A 657 -2.77 8.82 9.93
N ARG A 658 -1.53 8.60 10.39
CA ARG A 658 -0.98 9.20 11.63
C ARG A 658 0.21 10.13 11.41
N ILE A 659 0.97 9.96 10.32
CA ILE A 659 2.19 10.72 10.03
C ILE A 659 1.98 11.55 8.76
N PRO A 660 2.25 12.87 8.76
CA PRO A 660 2.84 13.66 9.86
C PRO A 660 1.90 13.92 11.05
N ILE A 661 0.58 13.88 10.85
CA ILE A 661 -0.44 14.04 11.90
C ILE A 661 -1.69 13.22 11.56
N GLY A 662 -2.60 13.03 12.52
CA GLY A 662 -3.87 12.32 12.32
C GLY A 662 -4.66 12.81 11.09
N GLY A 663 -5.13 11.89 10.25
CA GLY A 663 -5.99 12.12 9.07
C GLY A 663 -7.49 11.97 9.35
N ASP A 664 -7.86 12.01 10.63
CA ASP A 664 -9.20 11.82 11.15
C ASP A 664 -10.24 12.70 10.41
N ASP A 665 -11.36 12.09 10.00
CA ASP A 665 -12.45 12.74 9.25
C ASP A 665 -12.00 13.48 7.97
N GLY A 666 -10.92 13.00 7.33
CA GLY A 666 -10.35 13.60 6.14
C GLY A 666 -9.69 14.96 6.37
N LYS A 667 -9.23 15.25 7.59
CA LYS A 667 -8.45 16.45 7.91
C LYS A 667 -6.96 16.27 7.62
N ASN A 668 -6.24 17.38 7.56
CA ASN A 668 -4.78 17.41 7.44
C ASN A 668 -4.29 16.67 6.18
N LYS A 669 -5.02 16.81 5.08
CA LYS A 669 -4.72 16.12 3.82
C LYS A 669 -4.10 17.04 2.76
N THR A 670 -3.96 18.33 3.06
CA THR A 670 -3.39 19.33 2.15
C THR A 670 -2.16 19.99 2.76
N TRP A 671 -1.22 20.44 1.93
CA TRP A 671 -0.04 21.18 2.39
C TRP A 671 -0.42 22.44 3.17
N LYS A 672 -1.49 23.12 2.75
CA LYS A 672 -2.02 24.33 3.41
C LYS A 672 -2.48 24.08 4.84
N GLU A 673 -3.17 22.96 5.10
CA GLU A 673 -3.51 22.55 6.46
C GLU A 673 -2.24 22.31 7.29
N LEU A 674 -1.23 21.66 6.71
CA LEU A 674 0.01 21.32 7.40
C LEU A 674 0.91 22.53 7.69
N LEU A 675 0.89 23.56 6.84
CA LEU A 675 1.64 24.79 7.04
C LEU A 675 1.34 25.43 8.40
N VAL A 676 0.07 25.45 8.82
CA VAL A 676 -0.36 25.99 10.12
C VAL A 676 0.37 25.31 11.28
N TYR A 677 0.53 23.98 11.22
CA TYR A 677 1.21 23.23 12.27
C TYR A 677 2.73 23.40 12.22
N TYR A 678 3.33 23.54 11.03
CA TYR A 678 4.77 23.77 10.92
C TYR A 678 5.17 25.19 11.34
N GLU A 679 4.32 26.19 11.12
CA GLU A 679 4.52 27.53 11.69
C GLU A 679 4.41 27.49 13.21
N LYS A 680 3.42 26.75 13.73
CA LYS A 680 3.27 26.56 15.18
C LYS A 680 4.44 25.83 15.83
N GLU A 681 5.00 24.83 15.16
CA GLU A 681 6.22 24.12 15.58
C GLU A 681 7.40 25.09 15.78
N LEU A 682 7.61 26.04 14.85
CA LEU A 682 8.67 27.04 14.99
C LEU A 682 8.39 28.05 16.12
N GLU A 683 7.14 28.50 16.27
CA GLU A 683 6.75 29.37 17.38
C GLU A 683 7.05 28.73 18.74
N ASN A 684 6.63 27.48 18.92
CA ASN A 684 6.85 26.72 20.14
C ASN A 684 8.35 26.53 20.40
N PHE A 685 9.13 26.19 19.37
CA PHE A 685 10.58 26.06 19.48
C PHE A 685 11.27 27.35 19.96
N LYS A 686 10.91 28.50 19.40
CA LYS A 686 11.44 29.81 19.80
C LYS A 686 11.06 30.16 21.25
N ALA A 687 9.81 29.90 21.64
CA ALA A 687 9.34 30.15 23.01
C ALA A 687 10.06 29.26 24.03
N ASN A 688 10.18 27.96 23.75
CA ASN A 688 10.86 27.01 24.63
C ASN A 688 12.36 27.29 24.74
N LEU A 689 13.01 27.74 23.66
CA LEU A 689 14.41 28.19 23.72
C LEU A 689 14.58 29.43 24.62
N ALA A 690 13.65 30.39 24.57
CA ALA A 690 13.70 31.56 25.45
C ALA A 690 13.59 31.15 26.94
N LEU A 691 12.62 30.27 27.26
CA LEU A 691 12.45 29.73 28.61
C LEU A 691 13.68 28.96 29.09
N LEU A 692 14.31 28.18 28.22
CA LEU A 692 15.51 27.43 28.52
C LEU A 692 16.71 28.35 28.85
N LYS A 693 16.86 29.46 28.13
CA LYS A 693 17.88 30.49 28.44
C LYS A 693 17.61 31.18 29.78
N GLU A 694 16.35 31.48 30.10
CA GLU A 694 15.98 32.04 31.40
C GLU A 694 16.29 31.07 32.56
N LYS A 695 16.03 29.77 32.36
CA LYS A 695 16.41 28.70 33.30
C LYS A 695 17.92 28.62 33.52
N GLN A 696 18.72 28.62 32.46
CA GLN A 696 20.19 28.59 32.58
C GLN A 696 20.77 29.84 33.26
N ASN A 697 20.12 30.99 33.11
CA ASN A 697 20.50 32.24 33.75
C ASN A 697 20.05 32.34 35.22
N GLY A 698 19.45 31.29 35.79
CA GLY A 698 19.03 31.24 37.20
C GLY A 698 17.79 32.05 37.54
N ASN A 699 17.05 32.51 36.53
CA ASN A 699 15.88 33.39 36.69
C ASN A 699 14.53 32.66 36.70
N ALA A 700 14.52 31.34 36.50
CA ALA A 700 13.28 30.57 36.40
C ALA A 700 12.96 29.80 37.69
N VAL A 701 11.71 29.88 38.12
CA VAL A 701 11.15 29.02 39.18
C VAL A 701 11.05 27.60 38.62
N THR A 702 11.71 26.63 39.25
CA THR A 702 11.44 25.20 38.98
C THR A 702 10.03 24.88 39.44
N GLU A 703 9.07 24.95 38.52
CA GLU A 703 7.80 24.24 38.69
C GLU A 703 8.11 22.74 38.62
N THR A 704 8.23 22.10 39.77
CA THR A 704 8.03 20.66 39.87
C THR A 704 6.59 20.38 39.48
N VAL A 705 6.37 20.00 38.21
CA VAL A 705 5.06 19.53 37.75
C VAL A 705 4.75 18.25 38.50
N GLU A 706 3.93 18.33 39.54
CA GLU A 706 3.44 17.17 40.28
C GLU A 706 2.53 16.37 39.34
N ILE A 707 2.97 15.17 38.95
CA ILE A 707 2.19 14.29 38.08
C ILE A 707 1.10 13.62 38.91
N ALA A 708 -0.13 14.13 38.78
CA ALA A 708 -1.28 13.60 39.50
C ALA A 708 -1.67 12.20 38.99
N ALA A 709 -2.10 11.34 39.93
CA ALA A 709 -2.73 10.07 39.61
C ALA A 709 -4.06 10.30 38.87
N TRP A 710 -4.35 9.47 37.86
CA TRP A 710 -5.63 9.50 37.18
C TRP A 710 -6.73 8.93 38.07
N THR A 711 -7.88 9.63 38.08
CA THR A 711 -9.04 9.19 38.85
C THR A 711 -9.70 7.99 38.18
N PRO A 712 -9.95 6.88 38.90
CA PRO A 712 -10.71 5.75 38.38
C PRO A 712 -12.15 6.17 38.02
N ALA A 713 -12.59 5.87 36.81
CA ALA A 713 -13.97 6.04 36.40
C ALA A 713 -14.85 4.90 36.92
N ASN A 714 -16.07 5.24 37.33
CA ASN A 714 -17.05 4.24 37.72
C ASN A 714 -17.74 3.69 36.47
N VAL A 715 -17.53 2.40 36.18
CA VAL A 715 -18.20 1.69 35.09
C VAL A 715 -18.93 0.47 35.65
N LYS A 716 -20.04 0.10 35.04
CA LYS A 716 -20.80 -1.10 35.39
C LYS A 716 -20.28 -2.27 34.56
N LEU A 717 -19.40 -3.08 35.16
CA LEU A 717 -18.94 -4.32 34.56
C LEU A 717 -20.10 -5.32 34.52
N ILE A 718 -20.35 -5.91 33.35
CA ILE A 718 -21.43 -6.90 33.19
C ILE A 718 -21.00 -8.28 33.71
N SER A 719 -19.70 -8.55 33.73
CA SER A 719 -19.11 -9.77 34.30
C SER A 719 -18.35 -9.48 35.59
N ASN A 720 -18.26 -10.48 36.48
CA ASN A 720 -17.62 -10.34 37.78
C ASN A 720 -16.10 -10.61 37.67
N TYR A 721 -15.33 -9.60 37.32
CA TYR A 721 -13.88 -9.67 37.30
C TYR A 721 -13.30 -9.34 38.68
N PRO A 722 -12.36 -10.13 39.24
CA PRO A 722 -11.61 -9.72 40.42
C PRO A 722 -10.88 -8.41 40.12
N THR A 723 -10.91 -7.46 41.06
CA THR A 723 -10.27 -6.15 40.87
C THR A 723 -9.22 -5.90 41.94
N VAL A 724 -8.21 -5.10 41.61
CA VAL A 724 -7.14 -4.73 42.53
C VAL A 724 -6.69 -3.30 42.29
N LYS A 725 -6.19 -2.65 43.34
CA LYS A 725 -5.60 -1.32 43.24
C LYS A 725 -4.18 -1.43 42.66
N VAL A 726 -3.90 -0.65 41.62
CA VAL A 726 -2.57 -0.55 41.01
C VAL A 726 -1.64 0.20 41.96
N ASP A 727 -0.72 -0.52 42.58
CA ASP A 727 0.31 -0.01 43.48
C ASP A 727 1.51 -0.99 43.46
N GLU A 728 2.69 -0.52 43.86
CA GLU A 728 3.87 -1.36 44.01
C GLU A 728 3.59 -2.55 44.96
N GLY A 729 4.07 -3.73 44.62
CA GLY A 729 3.80 -4.98 45.35
C GLY A 729 2.48 -5.69 45.00
N THR A 730 1.62 -5.10 44.17
CA THR A 730 0.37 -5.73 43.71
C THR A 730 0.61 -6.76 42.60
N SER A 731 -0.14 -7.87 42.65
CA SER A 731 -0.22 -8.85 41.54
C SER A 731 -1.36 -8.48 40.59
N LEU A 732 -1.05 -8.25 39.31
CA LEU A 732 -2.06 -7.93 38.27
C LEU A 732 -2.68 -9.16 37.60
N PHE A 733 -2.08 -10.34 37.78
CA PHE A 733 -2.62 -11.62 37.33
C PHE A 733 -3.15 -12.45 38.51
N VAL A 734 -4.10 -13.34 38.24
CA VAL A 734 -4.63 -14.28 39.24
C VAL A 734 -3.65 -15.42 39.51
N ASP A 735 -3.00 -15.94 38.47
CA ASP A 735 -2.26 -17.20 38.45
C ASP A 735 -0.81 -17.09 37.95
N VAL A 736 -0.41 -15.93 37.42
CA VAL A 736 0.98 -15.69 36.97
C VAL A 736 1.78 -15.03 38.10
N PRO A 737 2.93 -15.60 38.53
CA PRO A 737 3.76 -15.00 39.55
C PRO A 737 4.41 -13.72 39.03
N GLY A 738 4.42 -12.67 39.85
CA GLY A 738 4.99 -11.37 39.52
C GLY A 738 4.21 -10.24 40.19
N LYS A 739 4.92 -9.30 40.80
CA LYS A 739 4.33 -8.11 41.44
C LYS A 739 4.86 -6.86 40.75
N ILE A 740 4.07 -5.80 40.76
CA ILE A 740 4.51 -4.48 40.29
C ILE A 740 5.74 -4.06 41.10
N GLU A 741 6.87 -3.83 40.44
CA GLU A 741 8.07 -3.26 41.04
C GLU A 741 8.07 -1.74 40.94
N ALA A 742 7.58 -1.20 39.82
CA ALA A 742 7.45 0.22 39.59
C ALA A 742 6.30 0.49 38.61
N VAL A 743 5.63 1.63 38.78
CA VAL A 743 4.51 2.05 37.95
C VAL A 743 4.47 3.57 37.82
N ALA A 744 4.08 4.08 36.65
CA ALA A 744 3.91 5.51 36.40
C ALA A 744 2.97 6.16 37.43
N PRO A 745 3.26 7.38 37.94
CA PRO A 745 2.45 8.07 38.93
C PRO A 745 0.97 8.21 38.54
N GLU A 746 0.68 8.42 37.25
CA GLU A 746 -0.67 8.52 36.68
C GLU A 746 -1.51 7.27 36.94
N LEU A 747 -0.88 6.10 37.02
CA LEU A 747 -1.58 4.83 37.15
C LEU A 747 -1.76 4.41 38.62
N LYS A 748 -1.08 5.08 39.57
CA LYS A 748 -1.17 4.74 41.00
C LYS A 748 -2.61 4.90 41.49
N GLY A 749 -3.16 3.85 42.07
CA GLY A 749 -4.54 3.83 42.57
C GLY A 749 -5.62 3.52 41.56
N MET A 750 -5.28 3.31 40.29
CA MET A 750 -6.23 2.78 39.31
C MET A 750 -6.78 1.41 39.73
N LYS A 751 -8.02 1.11 39.32
CA LYS A 751 -8.72 -0.15 39.65
C LYS A 751 -8.54 -1.14 38.49
N ALA A 752 -7.46 -1.92 38.55
CA ALA A 752 -7.15 -2.95 37.56
C ALA A 752 -8.09 -4.15 37.65
N LEU A 753 -8.36 -4.77 36.51
CA LEU A 753 -9.06 -6.05 36.41
C LEU A 753 -8.01 -7.17 36.38
N ARG A 754 -8.13 -8.16 37.26
CA ARG A 754 -7.22 -9.32 37.31
C ARG A 754 -7.80 -10.46 36.50
N PHE A 755 -7.06 -10.88 35.48
CA PHE A 755 -7.39 -12.05 34.68
C PHE A 755 -6.50 -13.25 35.04
N ASN A 756 -7.00 -14.44 34.73
CA ASN A 756 -6.17 -15.62 34.65
C ASN A 756 -5.32 -15.51 33.37
N GLY A 757 -4.01 -15.37 33.52
CA GLY A 757 -3.11 -15.14 32.41
C GLY A 757 -3.01 -16.35 31.48
N ASN A 758 -3.07 -17.57 32.01
CA ASN A 758 -3.02 -18.77 31.17
C ASN A 758 -4.28 -18.89 30.30
N GLU A 759 -5.46 -18.60 30.86
CA GLU A 759 -6.70 -18.50 30.07
C GLU A 759 -6.62 -17.36 29.04
N GLN A 760 -6.02 -16.23 29.41
CA GLN A 760 -5.82 -15.09 28.51
C GLN A 760 -4.98 -15.45 27.28
N ARG A 761 -3.97 -16.32 27.46
CA ARG A 761 -3.15 -16.83 26.36
C ARG A 761 -3.91 -17.71 25.38
N GLU A 762 -4.86 -18.49 25.87
CA GLU A 762 -5.63 -19.43 25.04
C GLU A 762 -6.84 -18.77 24.38
N LYS A 763 -7.55 -17.91 25.12
CA LYS A 763 -8.89 -17.41 24.76
C LYS A 763 -8.95 -15.89 24.51
N GLY A 764 -7.89 -15.14 24.83
CA GLY A 764 -7.91 -13.68 24.81
C GLY A 764 -8.68 -13.10 25.99
N THR A 765 -9.02 -11.81 25.90
CA THR A 765 -9.77 -11.11 26.98
C THR A 765 -11.03 -10.47 26.42
N SER A 766 -12.20 -10.86 26.94
CA SER A 766 -13.47 -10.19 26.67
C SER A 766 -13.83 -9.27 27.83
N ILE A 767 -14.23 -8.04 27.54
CA ILE A 767 -14.69 -7.08 28.55
C ILE A 767 -16.01 -6.48 28.07
N THR A 768 -17.08 -6.75 28.80
CA THR A 768 -18.37 -6.11 28.60
C THR A 768 -18.68 -5.19 29.77
N PHE A 769 -18.96 -3.94 29.46
CA PHE A 769 -19.24 -2.91 30.47
C PHE A 769 -20.25 -1.89 29.95
N GLU A 770 -20.82 -1.13 30.87
CA GLU A 770 -21.73 -0.03 30.61
C GLU A 770 -21.23 1.22 31.35
N THR A 771 -21.35 2.38 30.69
CA THR A 771 -20.91 3.67 31.23
C THR A 771 -21.87 4.78 30.81
N ASP A 772 -22.17 5.69 31.72
CA ASP A 772 -23.08 6.82 31.47
C ASP A 772 -22.35 8.06 30.92
N ALA A 773 -21.01 8.01 30.86
CA ALA A 773 -20.15 9.07 30.34
C ALA A 773 -19.01 8.49 29.51
N PRO A 774 -18.35 9.30 28.66
CA PRO A 774 -17.14 8.87 27.96
C PRO A 774 -16.04 8.44 28.93
N VAL A 775 -15.40 7.30 28.64
CA VAL A 775 -14.31 6.74 29.45
C VAL A 775 -13.20 6.21 28.55
N LYS A 776 -12.01 6.06 29.13
CA LYS A 776 -10.87 5.39 28.52
C LYS A 776 -10.52 4.15 29.34
N LEU A 777 -10.41 3.01 28.66
CA LEU A 777 -9.84 1.78 29.22
C LEU A 777 -8.32 1.80 29.02
N LEU A 778 -7.56 1.61 30.09
CA LEU A 778 -6.10 1.59 30.05
C LEU A 778 -5.60 0.15 29.95
N VAL A 779 -4.90 -0.17 28.86
CA VAL A 779 -4.39 -1.51 28.58
C VAL A 779 -2.87 -1.46 28.46
N ALA A 780 -2.18 -2.29 29.26
CA ALA A 780 -0.72 -2.41 29.21
C ALA A 780 -0.29 -3.62 28.36
N TYR A 781 0.52 -3.35 27.35
CA TYR A 781 1.15 -4.34 26.48
C TYR A 781 2.64 -4.44 26.79
N PHE A 782 3.13 -5.67 26.94
CA PHE A 782 4.55 -5.93 27.19
C PHE A 782 5.39 -5.69 25.94
N LYS A 783 6.59 -5.13 26.12
CA LYS A 783 7.58 -4.90 25.07
C LYS A 783 8.40 -6.19 24.80
N ASP A 784 7.74 -7.23 24.31
CA ASP A 784 8.38 -8.51 23.97
C ASP A 784 7.58 -9.23 22.87
N ASP A 785 8.26 -9.70 21.83
CA ASP A 785 7.65 -10.30 20.64
C ASP A 785 7.29 -11.79 20.81
N GLN A 786 7.58 -12.41 21.96
CA GLN A 786 7.20 -13.80 22.22
C GLN A 786 5.68 -13.98 22.17
N LYS A 787 5.23 -15.06 21.50
CA LYS A 787 3.80 -15.45 21.36
C LYS A 787 2.99 -15.51 22.67
N LYS A 788 3.65 -15.60 23.83
CA LYS A 788 2.96 -15.64 25.14
C LYS A 788 2.45 -14.28 25.59
N TYR A 789 2.97 -13.18 25.05
CA TYR A 789 2.51 -11.82 25.32
C TYR A 789 1.56 -11.37 24.22
N ALA A 790 0.54 -10.62 24.60
CA ALA A 790 -0.36 -10.04 23.61
C ALA A 790 0.37 -8.92 22.85
N LYS A 791 0.19 -8.88 21.53
CA LYS A 791 0.80 -7.84 20.70
C LYS A 791 -0.01 -6.55 20.80
N ALA A 792 0.69 -5.43 20.89
CA ALA A 792 0.08 -4.11 20.80
C ALA A 792 -0.56 -3.88 19.41
N PRO A 793 -1.61 -3.05 19.31
CA PRO A 793 -2.24 -2.68 18.04
C PRO A 793 -1.23 -2.08 17.05
N LYS A 794 -1.29 -2.49 15.77
CA LYS A 794 -0.39 -2.03 14.69
C LYS A 794 -1.14 -1.79 13.38
N LEU A 795 -1.18 -0.55 12.93
CA LEU A 795 -1.96 -0.12 11.77
C LEU A 795 -1.47 -0.70 10.43
N GLU A 796 -0.19 -1.06 10.30
CA GLU A 796 0.37 -1.65 9.08
C GLU A 796 -0.21 -3.02 8.71
N ILE A 797 -0.80 -3.73 9.69
CA ILE A 797 -1.32 -5.09 9.54
C ILE A 797 -2.73 -5.24 10.16
N ASP A 798 -3.28 -4.18 10.73
CA ASP A 798 -4.60 -4.14 11.38
C ASP A 798 -5.18 -2.74 11.25
N ALA A 799 -6.02 -2.52 10.26
CA ALA A 799 -6.69 -1.24 10.04
C ALA A 799 -7.65 -0.87 11.18
N SER A 800 -8.10 -1.82 12.00
CA SER A 800 -8.92 -1.57 13.21
C SER A 800 -8.09 -1.14 14.42
N ALA A 801 -6.76 -1.14 14.31
CA ALA A 801 -5.82 -0.80 15.37
C ALA A 801 -5.95 0.63 15.92
N ASN A 802 -6.82 1.47 15.36
CA ASN A 802 -7.12 2.79 15.89
C ASN A 802 -8.62 3.09 16.10
N ASP A 803 -9.51 2.10 16.02
CA ASP A 803 -10.97 2.29 16.20
C ASP A 803 -11.36 2.93 17.54
N TYR A 804 -10.52 2.75 18.55
CA TYR A 804 -10.66 3.27 19.90
C TYR A 804 -9.59 4.34 20.23
N GLY A 805 -8.82 4.82 19.25
CA GLY A 805 -7.69 5.72 19.46
C GLY A 805 -6.45 5.05 20.07
N GLN A 806 -6.36 3.72 19.97
CA GLN A 806 -5.39 2.89 20.68
C GLN A 806 -4.06 2.66 19.95
N ALA A 807 -3.89 3.16 18.73
CA ALA A 807 -2.74 2.82 17.90
C ALA A 807 -1.41 3.22 18.55
N GLU A 808 -1.39 4.34 19.27
CA GLU A 808 -0.21 4.87 19.94
C GLU A 808 -0.34 4.76 21.47
N PRO A 809 0.76 4.44 22.19
CA PRO A 809 0.74 4.41 23.64
C PRO A 809 0.60 5.82 24.23
N VAL A 810 -0.25 5.96 25.25
CA VAL A 810 -0.35 7.19 26.05
C VAL A 810 0.75 7.27 27.11
N LEU A 811 1.24 6.13 27.61
CA LEU A 811 2.41 6.10 28.49
C LEU A 811 3.39 5.03 28.00
N THR A 812 4.59 5.42 27.61
CA THR A 812 5.66 4.45 27.30
C THR A 812 6.49 4.15 28.54
N ASN A 813 7.03 2.92 28.64
CA ASN A 813 7.88 2.49 29.75
C ASN A 813 7.21 2.66 31.13
N ALA A 814 5.93 2.28 31.25
CA ALA A 814 5.03 2.75 32.30
C ALA A 814 4.74 1.75 33.43
N VAL A 815 4.94 0.45 33.19
CA VAL A 815 4.72 -0.60 34.20
C VAL A 815 5.85 -1.61 34.17
N ARG A 816 6.45 -1.88 35.33
CA ARG A 816 7.48 -2.91 35.55
C ARG A 816 6.94 -3.95 36.51
N ILE A 817 6.90 -5.21 36.09
CA ILE A 817 6.46 -6.35 36.89
C ILE A 817 7.63 -7.31 37.04
N ASN A 818 7.89 -7.80 38.27
CA ASN A 818 8.98 -8.74 38.53
C ASN A 818 8.88 -9.97 37.62
N GLY A 819 9.98 -10.30 36.92
CA GLY A 819 10.05 -11.45 36.03
C GLY A 819 9.37 -11.27 34.67
N MET A 820 8.90 -10.06 34.35
CA MET A 820 8.24 -9.75 33.07
C MET A 820 8.89 -8.56 32.36
N PRO A 821 8.72 -8.42 31.03
CA PRO A 821 9.16 -7.26 30.28
C PRO A 821 8.50 -5.96 30.77
N LEU A 822 9.09 -4.84 30.37
CA LEU A 822 8.49 -3.52 30.60
C LEU A 822 7.27 -3.35 29.70
N ALA A 823 6.22 -2.68 30.18
CA ALA A 823 4.99 -2.47 29.42
C ALA A 823 4.71 -0.99 29.08
N ASN A 824 4.10 -0.78 27.91
CA ASN A 824 3.52 0.48 27.48
C ASN A 824 2.01 0.46 27.71
N VAL A 825 1.40 1.60 28.04
CA VAL A 825 -0.04 1.74 28.24
C VAL A 825 -0.68 2.43 27.05
N HIS A 826 -1.68 1.77 26.48
CA HIS A 826 -2.56 2.28 25.43
C HIS A 826 -3.92 2.63 26.04
N ALA A 827 -4.54 3.69 25.53
CA ALA A 827 -5.88 4.10 25.94
C ALA A 827 -6.89 3.73 24.86
N TYR A 828 -7.95 3.02 25.24
CA TYR A 828 -9.08 2.70 24.38
C TYR A 828 -10.26 3.58 24.78
N SER A 829 -10.68 4.47 23.90
CA SER A 829 -11.74 5.46 24.16
C SER A 829 -13.12 4.90 23.82
N PHE A 830 -14.07 5.12 24.72
CA PHE A 830 -15.46 4.67 24.57
C PHE A 830 -16.43 5.81 24.90
N PRO A 831 -17.48 6.05 24.10
CA PRO A 831 -18.56 6.97 24.46
C PRO A 831 -19.45 6.38 25.57
N ALA A 832 -20.46 7.14 26.03
CA ALA A 832 -21.51 6.60 26.89
C ALA A 832 -22.24 5.45 26.18
N GLY A 833 -22.61 4.40 26.91
CA GLY A 833 -23.34 3.24 26.41
C GLY A 833 -22.79 1.90 26.90
N LYS A 834 -23.30 0.83 26.30
CA LYS A 834 -22.87 -0.55 26.55
C LYS A 834 -21.87 -0.97 25.48
N HIS A 835 -20.72 -1.48 25.93
CA HIS A 835 -19.59 -1.83 25.08
C HIS A 835 -19.16 -3.28 25.33
N THR A 836 -18.68 -3.93 24.27
CA THR A 836 -17.93 -5.19 24.36
C THR A 836 -16.63 -5.03 23.58
N LEU A 837 -15.51 -5.28 24.25
CA LEU A 837 -14.18 -5.25 23.66
C LEU A 837 -13.54 -6.63 23.78
N MET A 838 -13.03 -7.12 22.65
CA MET A 838 -12.18 -8.32 22.59
C MET A 838 -10.74 -7.86 22.43
N LEU A 839 -9.90 -8.13 23.42
CA LEU A 839 -8.46 -7.89 23.38
C LEU A 839 -7.72 -9.16 22.91
N PRO A 840 -6.55 -9.01 22.27
CA PRO A 840 -5.81 -10.12 21.68
C PRO A 840 -5.42 -11.21 22.68
N LYS A 841 -5.19 -12.43 22.16
CA LYS A 841 -4.63 -13.56 22.91
C LYS A 841 -3.21 -13.20 23.40
N GLY A 842 -2.89 -13.60 24.63
CA GLY A 842 -1.59 -13.38 25.26
C GLY A 842 -1.66 -12.58 26.57
N TYR A 843 -0.58 -12.58 27.35
CA TYR A 843 -0.53 -11.80 28.58
C TYR A 843 -0.59 -10.29 28.29
N LEU A 844 -1.57 -9.59 28.87
CA LEU A 844 -1.70 -8.12 28.92
C LEU A 844 -2.37 -7.72 30.24
N GLN A 845 -2.32 -6.43 30.62
CA GLN A 845 -2.98 -5.95 31.84
C GLN A 845 -4.04 -4.92 31.51
N VAL A 846 -5.19 -5.03 32.16
CA VAL A 846 -6.25 -4.03 32.10
C VAL A 846 -6.19 -3.23 33.38
N LEU A 847 -5.60 -2.04 33.31
CA LEU A 847 -5.27 -1.21 34.47
C LEU A 847 -6.48 -0.46 35.03
N GLY A 848 -7.60 -0.47 34.31
CA GLY A 848 -8.88 0.11 34.73
C GLY A 848 -9.38 1.18 33.77
N PHE A 849 -10.41 1.89 34.21
CA PHE A 849 -11.07 2.93 33.44
C PHE A 849 -10.78 4.31 34.04
N THR A 850 -10.62 5.33 33.21
CA THR A 850 -10.54 6.74 33.65
C THR A 850 -11.35 7.64 32.74
N ALA A 851 -11.87 8.73 33.28
CA ALA A 851 -12.44 9.84 32.50
C ALA A 851 -11.43 11.00 32.35
N ALA A 852 -10.23 10.85 32.93
CA ALA A 852 -9.19 11.86 32.86
C ALA A 852 -8.69 12.04 31.42
N GLU A 853 -8.26 13.26 31.13
CA GLU A 853 -7.49 13.52 29.92
C GLU A 853 -6.12 12.82 30.03
N THR A 854 -5.83 11.96 29.07
CA THR A 854 -4.60 11.17 29.02
C THR A 854 -3.58 11.93 28.17
N LYS A 855 -2.53 12.46 28.80
CA LYS A 855 -1.43 13.12 28.10
C LYS A 855 -0.35 12.10 27.74
N VAL A 856 0.17 12.17 26.51
CA VAL A 856 1.25 11.29 26.05
C VAL A 856 2.52 11.61 26.84
N ARG A 857 3.15 10.60 27.46
CA ARG A 857 4.41 10.78 28.21
C ARG A 857 5.27 9.51 28.21
N ASN A 858 6.59 9.67 28.14
CA ASN A 858 7.50 8.60 28.52
C ASN A 858 7.61 8.55 30.05
N ALA A 859 7.18 7.45 30.66
CA ALA A 859 7.17 7.30 32.11
C ALA A 859 8.58 7.11 32.71
N GLY A 860 9.61 6.89 31.88
CA GLY A 860 11.01 6.90 32.30
C GLY A 860 11.45 5.67 33.09
N LEU A 861 10.62 4.64 33.25
CA LEU A 861 11.02 3.43 34.01
C LEU A 861 12.06 2.57 33.26
N ALA A 862 12.49 2.98 32.07
CA ALA A 862 13.59 2.38 31.32
C ALA A 862 14.97 3.00 31.64
N GLY A 863 15.03 4.16 32.30
CA GLY A 863 16.25 4.96 32.52
C GLY A 863 16.23 6.31 31.79
N ASP A 864 17.17 7.21 32.14
CA ASP A 864 17.27 8.59 31.63
C ASP A 864 17.79 8.66 30.19
N GLU A 865 16.92 8.39 29.21
CA GLU A 865 17.09 8.88 27.83
C GLU A 865 16.12 10.05 27.62
N GLU A 866 16.55 11.26 27.98
CA GLU A 866 15.77 12.47 27.75
C GLU A 866 15.90 12.90 26.28
N THR A 867 14.86 12.65 25.49
CA THR A 867 14.75 13.09 24.09
C THR A 867 14.37 14.57 24.02
N MET A 868 14.89 15.31 23.02
CA MET A 868 14.69 16.77 22.92
C MET A 868 13.39 17.20 22.21
N ASP A 869 12.46 16.27 21.92
CA ASP A 869 11.21 16.58 21.22
C ASP A 869 10.27 17.50 22.01
N TRP A 870 10.45 17.64 23.33
CA TRP A 870 9.71 18.58 24.16
C TRP A 870 9.89 20.04 23.71
N LEU A 871 10.98 20.37 23.02
CA LEU A 871 11.25 21.72 22.52
C LEU A 871 10.18 22.21 21.52
N PHE A 872 9.39 21.31 20.92
CA PHE A 872 8.42 21.65 19.87
C PHE A 872 6.96 21.74 20.36
N TYR A 873 6.70 21.50 21.65
CA TYR A 873 5.35 21.46 22.21
C TYR A 873 5.01 22.68 23.08
#